data_AF-A0AAN6C6P0-F1
#
_entry.id   AF-A0AAN6C6P0-F1
#
_cell.length_a   1.000
_cell.length_b   1.000
_cell.length_c   1.000
_cell.angle_alpha   90.00
_cell.angle_beta   90.00
_cell.angle_gamma   90.00
#
_symmetry.space_group_name_H-M   'P 1'
#
loop_
_entity.id
_entity.type
_entity.pdbx_description
1 polymer ?
#
loop_
_entity_poly.entity_id
_entity_poly.type
_entity_poly.pdbx_seq_one_letter_code
_entity_poly.pdbx_strand_id
1 'polypeptide(L)'
;MDRARKRELRTLNEKAWDGESGMNHLIYPYPTTSPRPRQLTQTITDVFPVGKTLDSSLKKNTAFIKRLRTAVTAATLSTFLQEIRTLSLHKYLSEIISACYEGLCRLKSPGEIEAGVEIVSALHQRFGPSEFTEYLAWLLGKGMATPDKGILKSLAPEVREKEEKERIIRQRALLRVVTELWLVGVIRTLDDVSKPDDATKGAAGKTTELKTRTSKASGAEPFPLEVLKDLLGYDREHANLPLLVIFVKSFSWDILGVKPTGADGRKTVEEDGSTEGHEAEQGDDGENGTSSDEDQPFAEPEMRDRFRNILKKYFDDVKGHIIRDQKSIQSQARRNAEAYVKSGEVFEDRQANYEKQVKAQERLVSNAQVVADAIGVEMPDLKDSDDSLAASNGSIGLVKTGDYLRSMGDGAGIWEDDDERRFYENLVDLKGKVPAILLEDGKKKKTDTDEQVGKKLDPAEVPETTKTAETADDQSTSIANRTIGAQVDALLARLPELTNKDIVDQTAIDFCFLNSKASRNRLVKALTEVPKGRSDLLPSWSRLVATLGRYMPDVPKGLVDYLDAEFRSLQRRKEKDFLGQVRLSNIRYLAELTKFGIVPEHVVFHCLKVSLDDFSRMNIEILCNLIENCGRYLLRNPETAPRMMSFLETLQRKKSVQHIGQPERMLIDNAVYYVDPPERSAIEQKERTPMELFVRKLIYVDMTKRNYSKILKQIRRLHWEEAEVVAILEKVFSKPGKVKYGSVHLLGILLSALYRYHPAFVVKVIDNVIESMTFGLEQNDYRFYQRRIAEVKYLGELYNYRMLEHPVIFDTMYKIMTFGYGGPPVPGKYSPLDPPDDFFRIRLVSTMLETCGMFFNRGAAGKKLDYFLSFFQYYIFTKASLPMDIEFLVHDTFALTRPQWKIASGLEEAVKAFQLAVAQDQKSAGVDKGVDVDDATSDALSDDDNDEDGDDNDDSASEEEEVEDMDEDSDSDSAFDEEAIVVTRQEEEVDPEDEADFEREYAKMMAESLESRKFERKQLFDVPLPVRSKTREATSTEGGEGESPPGHTMAFSLLTKRGNRQQTRTVELPSNSTFAVAMKNQQQAEREEQQRIKNLVLNYDLQQNEDPDGGTDPQLPQLYRNINIHNRNQATNDQRRIITTV
;
A
#
# COMPACT_ATOMS: atom_id res chain seq x y z
N MET A 1 14.28 47.56 4.92
CA MET A 1 14.90 48.72 4.25
C MET A 1 14.58 48.59 2.79
N ASP A 2 13.83 49.55 2.26
CA ASP A 2 13.47 49.61 0.85
C ASP A 2 14.69 49.82 -0.06
N ARG A 3 14.54 49.55 -1.36
CA ARG A 3 15.65 49.65 -2.31
C ARG A 3 16.07 51.10 -2.59
N ALA A 4 15.17 52.07 -2.44
CA ALA A 4 15.50 53.49 -2.59
C ALA A 4 16.53 53.91 -1.52
N ARG A 5 16.28 53.58 -0.25
CA ARG A 5 17.22 53.84 0.85
C ARG A 5 18.53 53.05 0.72
N LYS A 6 18.50 51.79 0.24
CA LYS A 6 19.72 51.05 -0.09
C LYS A 6 20.57 51.77 -1.16
N ARG A 7 19.95 52.30 -2.23
CA ARG A 7 20.63 53.07 -3.30
C ARG A 7 21.14 54.44 -2.82
N GLU A 8 20.38 55.13 -1.98
CA GLU A 8 20.80 56.39 -1.35
C GLU A 8 22.05 56.18 -0.47
N LEU A 9 21.99 55.19 0.44
CA LEU A 9 23.13 54.82 1.28
C LEU A 9 24.35 54.42 0.44
N ARG A 10 24.14 53.63 -0.63
CA ARG A 10 25.21 53.24 -1.55
C ARG A 10 25.91 54.45 -2.16
N THR A 11 25.16 55.40 -2.70
CA THR A 11 25.70 56.64 -3.30
C THR A 11 26.49 57.48 -2.29
N LEU A 12 26.06 57.51 -1.02
CA LEU A 12 26.78 58.20 0.06
C LEU A 12 28.04 57.42 0.50
N ASN A 13 27.97 56.10 0.57
CA ASN A 13 29.08 55.24 0.98
C ASN A 13 30.18 55.16 -0.09
N GLU A 14 29.83 55.23 -1.38
CA GLU A 14 30.78 55.29 -2.49
C GLU A 14 31.57 56.63 -2.48
N LYS A 15 30.91 57.77 -2.21
CA LYS A 15 31.60 59.06 -1.99
C LYS A 15 32.58 59.06 -0.81
N ALA A 16 32.23 58.35 0.26
CA ALA A 16 33.14 58.18 1.40
C ALA A 16 34.36 57.31 1.06
N TRP A 17 34.25 56.40 0.08
CA TRP A 17 35.38 55.66 -0.49
C TRP A 17 36.28 56.54 -1.37
N ASP A 18 35.72 57.50 -2.12
CA ASP A 18 36.47 58.45 -2.95
C ASP A 18 37.20 59.55 -2.15
N GLY A 19 37.05 59.56 -0.82
CA GLY A 19 37.78 60.47 0.07
C GLY A 19 37.12 61.82 0.30
N GLU A 20 35.80 61.95 0.12
CA GLU A 20 35.01 63.13 0.54
C GLU A 20 34.87 63.21 2.09
N SER A 21 36.00 63.15 2.80
CA SER A 21 36.08 63.06 4.26
C SER A 21 35.86 64.41 4.97
N GLY A 22 35.17 64.37 6.11
CA GLY A 22 34.90 65.56 6.92
C GLY A 22 36.06 65.98 7.83
N MET A 23 36.20 67.30 7.99
CA MET A 23 36.94 67.99 9.07
C MET A 23 38.49 68.09 9.02
N ASN A 24 38.97 69.17 8.36
CA ASN A 24 40.14 70.00 8.75
C ASN A 24 41.34 69.36 9.47
N HIS A 25 42.39 69.00 8.71
CA HIS A 25 43.76 68.95 9.26
C HIS A 25 44.46 70.31 9.16
N LEU A 26 44.89 70.85 10.30
CA LEU A 26 45.73 72.06 10.38
C LEU A 26 47.15 71.76 9.89
N ILE A 27 47.56 72.36 8.77
CA ILE A 27 48.94 72.29 8.26
C ILE A 27 49.59 73.68 8.40
N TYR A 28 50.71 73.73 9.13
CA TYR A 28 51.54 74.93 9.25
C TYR A 28 52.34 75.18 7.95
N PRO A 29 52.44 76.43 7.46
CA PRO A 29 53.09 76.71 6.19
C PRO A 29 54.61 76.96 6.30
N TYR A 30 55.37 76.41 5.36
CA TYR A 30 56.66 76.96 4.91
C TYR A 30 56.72 76.96 3.37
N PRO A 31 57.43 77.89 2.70
CA PRO A 31 57.01 78.33 1.36
C PRO A 31 58.02 78.09 0.22
N THR A 32 57.53 77.77 -0.98
CA THR A 32 58.27 77.88 -2.25
C THR A 32 57.39 78.35 -3.44
N THR A 33 57.31 79.68 -3.59
CA THR A 33 57.33 80.44 -4.86
C THR A 33 56.49 80.06 -6.11
N SER A 34 55.71 81.07 -6.55
CA SER A 34 55.35 81.40 -7.96
C SER A 34 54.04 80.75 -8.55
N PRO A 35 53.35 81.38 -9.55
CA PRO A 35 52.03 81.92 -9.20
C PRO A 35 50.89 81.87 -10.25
N ARG A 36 49.70 81.42 -9.81
CA ARG A 36 48.33 81.89 -10.20
C ARG A 36 47.86 81.69 -11.67
N PRO A 37 46.54 81.85 -11.96
CA PRO A 37 45.39 81.38 -11.18
C PRO A 37 44.26 80.76 -12.04
N ARG A 38 43.40 79.93 -11.42
CA ARG A 38 41.95 79.99 -11.64
C ARG A 38 41.22 79.52 -10.37
N GLN A 39 40.19 80.27 -9.97
CA GLN A 39 39.44 79.97 -8.74
C GLN A 39 38.27 79.04 -9.07
N LEU A 40 38.24 77.88 -8.42
CA LEU A 40 37.03 77.10 -8.18
C LEU A 40 37.06 76.71 -6.70
N THR A 41 36.42 77.51 -5.87
CA THR A 41 36.24 77.21 -4.44
C THR A 41 35.10 76.21 -4.28
N GLN A 42 35.35 74.94 -4.61
CA GLN A 42 34.47 73.87 -4.19
C GLN A 42 34.54 73.76 -2.67
N THR A 43 33.43 74.08 -2.01
CA THR A 43 33.22 73.74 -0.61
C THR A 43 33.06 72.23 -0.50
N ILE A 44 34.06 71.54 0.03
CA ILE A 44 33.93 70.12 0.39
C ILE A 44 32.80 70.03 1.43
N THR A 45 31.74 69.29 1.08
CA THR A 45 30.61 69.03 1.97
C THR A 45 30.82 67.68 2.63
N ASP A 46 31.01 67.65 3.95
CA ASP A 46 31.11 66.43 4.75
C ASP A 46 29.96 65.46 4.38
N VAL A 47 30.28 64.25 3.88
CA VAL A 47 29.28 63.26 3.45
C VAL A 47 28.31 62.90 4.58
N PHE A 48 28.78 62.89 5.84
CA PHE A 48 27.94 62.81 7.02
C PHE A 48 27.93 64.13 7.83
N PRO A 49 26.77 64.81 7.99
CA PRO A 49 26.72 66.13 8.60
C PRO A 49 26.95 66.11 10.11
N VAL A 50 28.13 66.56 10.55
CA VAL A 50 28.53 66.62 11.97
C VAL A 50 28.24 67.98 12.63
N GLY A 51 28.08 67.96 13.96
CA GLY A 51 27.87 69.17 14.76
C GLY A 51 29.13 70.04 14.89
N LYS A 52 28.96 71.37 14.81
CA LYS A 52 30.05 72.38 14.87
C LYS A 52 30.97 72.27 16.09
N THR A 53 30.52 71.65 17.17
CA THR A 53 31.29 71.34 18.37
C THR A 53 30.91 69.94 18.85
N LEU A 54 31.90 69.06 19.05
CA LEU A 54 31.70 67.66 19.41
C LEU A 54 31.92 67.43 20.91
N ASP A 55 31.08 66.59 21.52
CA ASP A 55 31.14 66.27 22.94
C ASP A 55 32.12 65.11 23.22
N SER A 56 33.20 65.42 23.94
CA SER A 56 34.24 64.47 24.34
C SER A 56 34.03 63.88 25.74
N SER A 57 32.82 63.94 26.30
CA SER A 57 32.50 63.37 27.62
C SER A 57 32.69 61.86 27.62
N LEU A 58 33.64 61.36 28.43
CA LEU A 58 33.91 59.93 28.61
C LEU A 58 32.62 59.15 28.89
N LYS A 59 31.75 59.67 29.78
CA LYS A 59 30.47 59.05 30.14
C LYS A 59 29.56 58.80 28.94
N LYS A 60 29.52 59.72 27.95
CA LYS A 60 28.72 59.56 26.74
C LYS A 60 29.38 58.62 25.74
N ASN A 61 30.69 58.75 25.52
CA ASN A 61 31.44 57.89 24.60
C ASN A 61 31.41 56.42 25.05
N THR A 62 31.64 56.12 26.33
CA THR A 62 31.50 54.76 26.89
C THR A 62 30.05 54.25 26.85
N ALA A 63 29.05 55.13 26.98
CA ALA A 63 27.64 54.73 26.84
C ALA A 63 27.28 54.36 25.39
N PHE A 64 27.77 55.11 24.40
CA PHE A 64 27.66 54.80 22.98
C PHE A 64 28.27 53.43 22.66
N ILE A 65 29.53 53.20 23.07
CA ILE A 65 30.25 51.92 22.88
C ILE A 65 29.49 50.75 23.53
N LYS A 66 28.99 50.93 24.76
CA LYS A 66 28.22 49.89 25.45
C LYS A 66 26.89 49.61 24.75
N ARG A 67 26.18 50.63 24.25
CA ARG A 67 24.93 50.44 23.50
C ARG A 67 25.18 49.72 22.18
N LEU A 68 26.24 50.10 21.45
CA LEU A 68 26.62 49.53 20.14
C LEU A 68 26.87 48.01 20.23
N ARG A 69 27.43 47.55 21.35
CA ARG A 69 27.74 46.14 21.61
C ARG A 69 26.50 45.25 21.86
N THR A 70 25.40 45.79 22.39
CA THR A 70 24.28 44.95 22.91
C THR A 70 22.86 45.45 22.62
N ALA A 71 22.67 46.60 21.98
CA ALA A 71 21.36 47.24 21.85
C ALA A 71 21.21 48.02 20.51
N VAL A 72 21.67 47.40 19.41
CA VAL A 72 21.39 47.84 18.03
C VAL A 72 20.02 47.32 17.61
N THR A 73 19.03 48.21 17.52
CA THR A 73 17.66 47.90 17.08
C THR A 73 17.08 49.11 16.34
N ALA A 74 15.98 48.93 15.60
CA ALA A 74 15.26 50.03 14.95
C ALA A 74 14.85 51.15 15.93
N ALA A 75 14.55 50.82 17.20
CA ALA A 75 14.19 51.79 18.23
C ALA A 75 15.37 52.63 18.75
N THR A 76 16.60 52.12 18.68
CA THR A 76 17.81 52.85 19.12
C THR A 76 18.53 53.57 17.98
N LEU A 77 18.22 53.25 16.71
CA LEU A 77 18.83 53.82 15.52
C LEU A 77 18.92 55.35 15.52
N SER A 78 17.81 56.04 15.78
CA SER A 78 17.77 57.52 15.82
C SER A 78 18.69 58.11 16.89
N THR A 79 18.87 57.40 18.01
CA THR A 79 19.79 57.79 19.09
C THR A 79 21.24 57.61 18.66
N PHE A 80 21.58 56.50 18.00
CA PHE A 80 22.92 56.28 17.45
C PHE A 80 23.27 57.32 16.39
N LEU A 81 22.40 57.60 15.42
CA LEU A 81 22.65 58.62 14.40
C LEU A 81 22.90 60.01 15.03
N GLN A 82 22.12 60.39 16.05
CA GLN A 82 22.31 61.66 16.75
C GLN A 82 23.61 61.69 17.57
N GLU A 83 24.01 60.59 18.21
CA GLU A 83 25.28 60.48 18.92
C GLU A 83 26.48 60.47 17.95
N ILE A 84 26.38 59.82 16.78
CA ILE A 84 27.42 59.88 15.72
C ILE A 84 27.58 61.30 15.18
N ARG A 85 26.51 62.11 15.10
CA ARG A 85 26.61 63.53 14.71
C ARG A 85 27.24 64.44 15.78
N THR A 86 27.22 64.05 17.06
CA THR A 86 27.49 64.97 18.18
C THR A 86 28.63 64.56 19.12
N LEU A 87 29.09 63.30 19.12
CA LEU A 87 30.18 62.83 19.98
C LEU A 87 31.56 62.88 19.30
N SER A 88 32.61 63.12 20.09
CA SER A 88 34.01 63.11 19.68
C SER A 88 34.60 61.69 19.63
N LEU A 89 34.05 60.83 18.77
CA LEU A 89 34.29 59.38 18.73
C LEU A 89 35.70 58.94 18.29
N HIS A 90 36.43 59.72 17.48
CA HIS A 90 37.69 59.29 16.82
C HIS A 90 38.76 58.77 17.80
N LYS A 91 38.87 59.32 19.03
CA LYS A 91 39.79 58.79 20.07
C LYS A 91 39.45 57.39 20.60
N TYR A 92 38.24 56.90 20.33
CA TYR A 92 37.73 55.61 20.76
C TYR A 92 37.50 54.65 19.59
N LEU A 93 38.00 54.97 18.38
CA LEU A 93 37.59 54.29 17.16
C LEU A 93 37.88 52.78 17.18
N SER A 94 39.01 52.35 17.75
CA SER A 94 39.34 50.93 17.95
C SER A 94 38.36 50.19 18.88
N GLU A 95 37.89 50.84 19.96
CA GLU A 95 36.84 50.29 20.84
C GLU A 95 35.48 50.24 20.12
N ILE A 96 35.20 51.24 19.27
CA ILE A 96 33.96 51.34 18.49
C ILE A 96 33.91 50.26 17.40
N ILE A 97 34.99 50.03 16.65
CA ILE A 97 35.10 48.96 15.65
C ILE A 97 34.87 47.59 16.31
N SER A 98 35.52 47.33 17.44
CA SER A 98 35.34 46.09 18.22
C SER A 98 33.92 45.93 18.75
N ALA A 99 33.34 46.96 19.36
CA ALA A 99 31.97 46.94 19.86
C ALA A 99 30.91 46.84 18.74
N CYS A 100 31.18 47.43 17.57
CA CYS A 100 30.36 47.32 16.38
C CYS A 100 30.32 45.86 15.91
N TYR A 101 31.47 45.24 15.66
CA TYR A 101 31.55 43.83 15.28
C TYR A 101 30.84 42.90 16.29
N GLU A 102 31.03 43.11 17.59
CA GLU A 102 30.32 42.34 18.63
C GLU A 102 28.80 42.52 18.63
N GLY A 103 28.31 43.70 18.23
CA GLY A 103 26.88 43.97 18.02
C GLY A 103 26.36 43.30 16.75
N LEU A 104 27.06 43.46 15.62
CA LEU A 104 26.74 42.86 14.32
C LEU A 104 26.65 41.33 14.41
N CYS A 105 27.50 40.68 15.22
CA CYS A 105 27.45 39.24 15.50
C CYS A 105 26.14 38.74 16.17
N ARG A 106 25.28 39.64 16.67
CA ARG A 106 24.11 39.31 17.50
C ARG A 106 22.76 39.61 16.85
N LEU A 107 22.74 40.31 15.71
CA LEU A 107 21.52 40.74 15.01
C LEU A 107 20.79 39.54 14.39
N LYS A 108 19.46 39.45 14.52
CA LYS A 108 18.69 38.27 14.09
C LYS A 108 17.53 38.61 13.17
N SER A 109 16.79 39.66 13.50
CA SER A 109 15.65 40.17 12.73
C SER A 109 16.08 41.15 11.63
N PRO A 110 15.28 41.33 10.56
CA PRO A 110 15.57 42.30 9.51
C PRO A 110 15.77 43.72 10.08
N GLY A 111 14.86 44.23 10.91
CA GLY A 111 14.95 45.57 11.49
C GLY A 111 16.13 45.81 12.43
N GLU A 112 16.74 44.77 13.00
CA GLU A 112 18.04 44.89 13.70
C GLU A 112 19.20 45.02 12.71
N ILE A 113 19.20 44.21 11.65
CA ILE A 113 20.22 44.24 10.58
C ILE A 113 20.21 45.58 9.87
N GLU A 114 19.03 46.10 9.52
CA GLU A 114 18.84 47.40 8.88
C GLU A 114 19.35 48.55 9.75
N ALA A 115 19.04 48.54 11.05
CA ALA A 115 19.59 49.50 11.99
C ALA A 115 21.12 49.39 12.10
N GLY A 116 21.67 48.17 12.04
CA GLY A 116 23.11 47.93 11.97
C GLY A 116 23.74 48.53 10.71
N VAL A 117 23.13 48.34 9.54
CA VAL A 117 23.60 48.84 8.24
C VAL A 117 23.60 50.37 8.19
N GLU A 118 22.56 51.02 8.70
CA GLU A 118 22.50 52.49 8.86
C GLU A 118 23.60 53.02 9.80
N ILE A 119 23.79 52.38 10.96
CA ILE A 119 24.81 52.78 11.95
C ILE A 119 26.23 52.62 11.38
N VAL A 120 26.49 51.52 10.69
CA VAL A 120 27.78 51.26 10.04
C VAL A 120 28.01 52.23 8.88
N SER A 121 27.00 52.51 8.06
CA SER A 121 27.08 53.51 6.99
C SER A 121 27.39 54.91 7.55
N ALA A 122 26.71 55.32 8.62
CA ALA A 122 26.96 56.61 9.29
C ALA A 122 28.36 56.71 9.94
N LEU A 123 28.97 55.58 10.32
CA LEU A 123 30.35 55.54 10.80
C LEU A 123 31.36 55.57 9.64
N HIS A 124 31.13 54.82 8.56
CA HIS A 124 31.93 54.84 7.32
C HIS A 124 31.92 56.24 6.67
N GLN A 125 30.76 56.86 6.50
CA GLN A 125 30.60 58.22 5.96
C GLN A 125 31.23 59.31 6.84
N ARG A 126 31.55 59.01 8.11
CA ARG A 126 32.18 59.96 9.04
C ARG A 126 33.69 59.78 9.19
N PHE A 127 34.19 58.54 9.14
CA PHE A 127 35.62 58.21 9.37
C PHE A 127 36.35 57.71 8.13
N GLY A 128 35.64 57.51 7.03
CA GLY A 128 36.18 56.97 5.79
C GLY A 128 36.59 55.50 5.90
N PRO A 129 37.13 54.93 4.80
CA PRO A 129 37.50 53.52 4.75
C PRO A 129 38.68 53.18 5.65
N SER A 130 39.75 53.98 5.59
CA SER A 130 41.05 53.68 6.19
C SER A 130 41.09 53.76 7.72
N GLU A 131 40.21 54.55 8.35
CA GLU A 131 40.15 54.60 9.82
C GLU A 131 39.16 53.58 10.43
N PHE A 132 38.13 53.18 9.68
CA PHE A 132 37.00 52.41 10.22
C PHE A 132 36.69 51.14 9.43
N THR A 133 36.39 51.27 8.13
CA THR A 133 35.80 50.20 7.35
C THR A 133 36.77 49.06 7.06
N GLU A 134 38.03 49.34 6.72
CA GLU A 134 39.04 48.29 6.45
C GLU A 134 39.25 47.38 7.68
N TYR A 135 39.31 47.97 8.88
CA TYR A 135 39.46 47.24 10.15
C TYR A 135 38.17 46.50 10.57
N LEU A 136 36.99 47.08 10.30
CA LEU A 136 35.72 46.40 10.51
C LEU A 136 35.57 45.20 9.54
N ALA A 137 35.94 45.39 8.28
CA ALA A 137 35.96 44.35 7.25
C ALA A 137 36.91 43.21 7.62
N TRP A 138 38.06 43.49 8.25
CA TRP A 138 38.94 42.45 8.81
C TRP A 138 38.25 41.62 9.90
N LEU A 139 37.55 42.26 10.85
CA LEU A 139 36.80 41.55 11.89
C LEU A 139 35.64 40.74 11.29
N LEU A 140 34.91 41.28 10.32
CA LEU A 140 33.84 40.59 9.61
C LEU A 140 34.36 39.34 8.86
N GLY A 141 35.44 39.49 8.08
CA GLY A 141 36.09 38.39 7.37
C GLY A 141 36.61 37.31 8.33
N LYS A 142 37.26 37.71 9.43
CA LYS A 142 37.70 36.80 10.50
C LYS A 142 36.53 36.10 11.21
N GLY A 143 35.37 36.74 11.31
CA GLY A 143 34.14 36.14 11.83
C GLY A 143 33.50 35.13 10.87
N MET A 144 33.69 35.31 9.56
CA MET A 144 33.18 34.45 8.49
C MET A 144 34.11 33.30 8.09
N ALA A 145 35.41 33.38 8.40
CA ALA A 145 36.39 32.35 8.09
C ALA A 145 36.05 30.97 8.67
N THR A 146 36.48 29.91 7.98
CA THR A 146 36.37 28.52 8.46
C THR A 146 37.46 28.19 9.51
N PRO A 147 37.17 27.39 10.57
CA PRO A 147 38.19 27.03 11.56
C PRO A 147 39.17 25.98 11.03
N ASP A 148 40.40 25.97 11.55
CA ASP A 148 41.42 24.99 11.15
C ASP A 148 41.00 23.56 11.55
N LYS A 149 40.92 22.70 10.54
CA LYS A 149 40.55 21.28 10.66
C LYS A 149 41.54 20.48 11.53
N GLY A 150 42.76 20.97 11.75
CA GLY A 150 43.70 20.42 12.74
C GLY A 150 43.28 20.71 14.18
N ILE A 151 42.84 21.94 14.47
CA ILE A 151 42.40 22.35 15.82
C ILE A 151 41.08 21.65 16.17
N LEU A 152 40.08 21.70 15.29
CA LEU A 152 38.79 21.03 15.49
C LEU A 152 38.94 19.54 15.77
N LYS A 153 39.87 18.86 15.08
CA LYS A 153 40.16 17.43 15.30
C LYS A 153 40.78 17.11 16.66
N SER A 154 41.47 18.07 17.29
CA SER A 154 42.05 17.89 18.62
C SER A 154 41.04 18.00 19.76
N LEU A 155 39.87 18.62 19.50
CA LEU A 155 38.79 18.77 20.47
C LEU A 155 37.92 17.53 20.58
N ALA A 156 37.41 17.27 21.79
CA ALA A 156 36.43 16.22 22.07
C ALA A 156 35.12 16.42 21.27
N PRO A 157 34.38 15.34 20.91
CA PRO A 157 33.23 15.43 20.01
C PRO A 157 32.15 16.44 20.44
N GLU A 158 31.77 16.43 21.71
CA GLU A 158 30.75 17.33 22.28
C GLU A 158 31.18 18.81 22.25
N VAL A 159 32.47 19.06 22.52
CA VAL A 159 33.05 20.42 22.49
C VAL A 159 33.07 20.94 21.06
N ARG A 160 33.44 20.08 20.10
CA ARG A 160 33.41 20.38 18.67
C ARG A 160 32.00 20.68 18.18
N GLU A 161 31.01 19.83 18.50
CA GLU A 161 29.60 20.05 18.09
C GLU A 161 29.05 21.36 18.67
N LYS A 162 29.41 21.71 19.92
CA LYS A 162 29.06 22.99 20.52
C LYS A 162 29.71 24.19 19.82
N GLU A 163 31.02 24.14 19.56
CA GLU A 163 31.74 25.22 18.88
C GLU A 163 31.22 25.43 17.45
N GLU A 164 30.96 24.34 16.72
CA GLU A 164 30.38 24.35 15.38
C GLU A 164 28.99 25.01 15.36
N LYS A 165 28.14 24.67 16.34
CA LYS A 165 26.82 25.27 16.54
C LYS A 165 26.90 26.77 16.84
N GLU A 166 27.85 27.19 17.69
CA GLU A 166 28.08 28.61 17.99
C GLU A 166 28.68 29.38 16.80
N ARG A 167 29.53 28.74 15.96
CA ARG A 167 30.00 29.30 14.68
C ARG A 167 28.84 29.55 13.73
N ILE A 168 28.02 28.55 13.46
CA ILE A 168 26.88 28.65 12.53
C ILE A 168 25.89 29.75 12.97
N ILE A 169 25.63 29.89 14.28
CA ILE A 169 24.78 30.97 14.81
C ILE A 169 25.38 32.36 14.55
N ARG A 170 26.70 32.53 14.73
CA ARG A 170 27.41 33.80 14.48
C ARG A 170 27.44 34.14 12.99
N GLN A 171 27.82 33.16 12.15
CA GLN A 171 27.96 33.35 10.70
C GLN A 171 26.60 33.52 10.01
N ARG A 172 25.51 32.99 10.57
CA ARG A 172 24.13 33.29 10.16
C ARG A 172 23.77 34.77 10.27
N ALA A 173 24.22 35.45 11.33
CA ALA A 173 24.03 36.89 11.49
C ALA A 173 24.97 37.66 10.56
N LEU A 174 26.27 37.34 10.61
CA LEU A 174 27.30 38.04 9.87
C LEU A 174 27.13 37.92 8.34
N LEU A 175 26.75 36.77 7.77
CA LEU A 175 26.56 36.62 6.32
C LEU A 175 25.49 37.58 5.77
N ARG A 176 24.40 37.80 6.52
CA ARG A 176 23.37 38.78 6.17
C ARG A 176 23.89 40.22 6.26
N VAL A 177 24.56 40.55 7.37
CA VAL A 177 25.15 41.87 7.59
C VAL A 177 26.19 42.21 6.52
N VAL A 178 27.14 41.31 6.25
CA VAL A 178 28.16 41.43 5.21
C VAL A 178 27.52 41.64 3.83
N THR A 179 26.49 40.86 3.50
CA THR A 179 25.82 40.99 2.21
C THR A 179 25.08 42.33 2.08
N GLU A 180 24.37 42.79 3.11
CA GLU A 180 23.71 44.11 3.09
C GLU A 180 24.72 45.27 3.06
N LEU A 181 25.81 45.19 3.83
CA LEU A 181 26.90 46.19 3.80
C LEU A 181 27.60 46.26 2.44
N TRP A 182 27.62 45.16 1.69
CA TRP A 182 28.08 45.14 0.30
C TRP A 182 27.05 45.73 -0.67
N LEU A 183 25.75 45.41 -0.51
CA LEU A 183 24.67 46.00 -1.31
C LEU A 183 24.65 47.54 -1.20
N VAL A 184 24.88 48.08 0.00
CA VAL A 184 25.01 49.52 0.26
C VAL A 184 26.45 50.06 0.11
N GLY A 185 27.38 49.33 -0.50
CA GLY A 185 28.71 49.85 -0.87
C GLY A 185 29.65 50.24 0.28
N VAL A 186 29.38 49.84 1.53
CA VAL A 186 30.34 50.03 2.64
C VAL A 186 31.56 49.15 2.42
N ILE A 187 31.38 47.85 2.20
CA ILE A 187 32.46 46.91 1.91
C ILE A 187 32.38 46.46 0.44
N ARG A 188 33.52 46.23 -0.21
CA ARG A 188 33.56 45.89 -1.65
C ARG A 188 34.21 44.54 -1.91
N THR A 189 35.47 44.35 -1.51
CA THR A 189 36.30 43.14 -1.76
C THR A 189 37.09 42.73 -0.50
N LEU A 190 37.70 41.54 -0.47
CA LEU A 190 38.67 41.20 0.60
C LEU A 190 40.06 41.86 0.44
N ASP A 191 40.34 42.51 -0.70
CA ASP A 191 41.57 43.30 -0.88
C ASP A 191 41.51 44.63 -0.08
N ASP A 192 40.30 45.16 0.16
CA ASP A 192 40.01 46.36 0.96
C ASP A 192 40.12 46.11 2.50
N VAL A 193 41.08 45.31 2.97
CA VAL A 193 41.10 44.77 4.36
C VAL A 193 42.46 44.93 5.05
N SER A 194 42.53 45.87 6.00
CA SER A 194 43.73 46.14 6.81
C SER A 194 43.77 45.33 8.11
N LYS A 195 44.87 44.62 8.34
CA LYS A 195 45.15 43.92 9.61
C LYS A 195 45.55 44.93 10.70
N PRO A 196 45.07 44.79 11.96
CA PRO A 196 45.48 45.66 13.06
C PRO A 196 47.00 45.70 13.32
N ASP A 197 47.69 44.57 13.10
CA ASP A 197 49.12 44.43 13.47
C ASP A 197 50.10 45.02 12.43
N ASP A 198 49.66 45.33 11.20
CA ASP A 198 50.56 45.86 10.15
C ASP A 198 51.04 47.31 10.44
N ALA A 199 50.47 47.96 11.45
CA ALA A 199 51.01 49.19 12.03
C ALA A 199 52.33 48.97 12.83
N THR A 200 52.61 47.75 13.30
CA THR A 200 53.77 47.45 14.17
C THR A 200 54.37 46.07 13.89
N LYS A 201 55.38 46.01 13.01
CA LYS A 201 56.15 44.78 12.75
C LYS A 201 56.94 44.31 14.00
N GLY A 202 56.61 43.14 14.56
CA GLY A 202 57.49 42.47 15.51
C GLY A 202 56.97 41.21 16.22
N ALA A 203 57.50 40.05 15.84
CA ALA A 203 57.58 38.80 16.62
C ALA A 203 56.32 37.94 16.91
N ALA A 204 56.45 36.66 16.54
CA ALA A 204 55.93 35.47 17.24
C ALA A 204 54.42 35.33 17.53
N GLY A 205 53.69 34.70 16.60
CA GLY A 205 52.40 34.06 16.90
C GLY A 205 51.74 33.42 15.67
N LYS A 206 51.84 32.10 15.50
CA LYS A 206 51.05 31.37 14.49
C LYS A 206 49.58 31.31 14.91
N THR A 207 48.82 32.34 14.54
CA THR A 207 47.35 32.30 14.50
C THR A 207 46.89 31.87 13.10
N THR A 208 45.65 31.42 12.97
CA THR A 208 45.12 30.86 11.73
C THR A 208 44.97 31.92 10.64
N GLU A 209 45.90 31.91 9.69
CA GLU A 209 45.90 32.82 8.53
C GLU A 209 44.75 32.50 7.58
N LEU A 210 43.92 33.50 7.27
CA LEU A 210 43.09 33.46 6.05
C LEU A 210 44.05 33.38 4.87
N LYS A 211 44.08 32.24 4.19
CA LYS A 211 45.12 31.92 3.22
C LYS A 211 44.82 32.60 1.89
N THR A 212 45.29 33.83 1.70
CA THR A 212 45.17 34.60 0.46
C THR A 212 45.86 33.84 -0.69
N ARG A 213 45.11 32.97 -1.38
CA ARG A 213 45.57 32.23 -2.55
C ARG A 213 45.75 33.25 -3.69
N THR A 214 46.99 33.65 -3.93
CA THR A 214 47.38 34.70 -4.87
C THR A 214 47.22 34.26 -6.34
N SER A 215 45.97 34.06 -6.77
CA SER A 215 45.59 33.92 -8.18
C SER A 215 45.55 35.30 -8.86
N LYS A 216 46.73 35.84 -9.21
CA LYS A 216 46.92 37.11 -9.95
C LYS A 216 46.43 37.05 -11.43
N ALA A 217 45.22 36.54 -11.65
CA ALA A 217 44.65 36.27 -12.97
C ALA A 217 43.11 36.44 -13.05
N SER A 218 42.44 36.75 -11.94
CA SER A 218 41.03 37.17 -11.91
C SER A 218 40.96 38.54 -11.24
N GLY A 219 39.99 39.38 -11.64
CA GLY A 219 39.75 40.67 -10.98
C GLY A 219 39.24 40.47 -9.56
N ALA A 220 39.49 41.47 -8.69
CA ALA A 220 39.08 41.45 -7.29
C ALA A 220 37.59 41.13 -7.14
N GLU A 221 37.25 40.18 -6.28
CA GLU A 221 35.91 39.61 -6.20
C GLU A 221 35.05 40.29 -5.12
N PRO A 222 33.72 40.32 -5.27
CA PRO A 222 32.83 40.83 -4.22
C PRO A 222 33.03 40.11 -2.89
N PHE A 223 33.13 40.85 -1.79
CA PHE A 223 33.34 40.30 -0.44
C PHE A 223 32.37 39.14 -0.11
N PRO A 224 31.05 39.19 -0.41
CA PRO A 224 30.15 38.06 -0.15
C PRO A 224 30.42 36.84 -1.05
N LEU A 225 30.94 37.05 -2.26
CA LEU A 225 31.28 35.98 -3.22
C LEU A 225 32.48 35.18 -2.71
N GLU A 226 33.54 35.86 -2.25
CA GLU A 226 34.74 35.23 -1.70
C GLU A 226 34.45 34.47 -0.40
N VAL A 227 33.62 35.04 0.48
CA VAL A 227 33.15 34.39 1.70
C VAL A 227 32.36 33.11 1.38
N LEU A 228 31.48 33.13 0.37
CA LEU A 228 30.80 31.92 -0.08
C LEU A 228 31.77 30.90 -0.71
N LYS A 229 32.81 31.34 -1.44
CA LYS A 229 33.84 30.42 -1.97
C LYS A 229 34.63 29.68 -0.88
N ASP A 230 35.03 30.34 0.21
CA ASP A 230 35.72 29.66 1.32
C ASP A 230 34.78 28.74 2.11
N LEU A 231 33.58 29.22 2.45
CA LEU A 231 32.59 28.45 3.20
C LEU A 231 32.14 27.19 2.45
N LEU A 232 31.85 27.30 1.15
CA LEU A 232 31.28 26.19 0.38
C LEU A 232 32.36 25.28 -0.21
N GLY A 233 33.50 25.85 -0.64
CA GLY A 233 34.54 25.13 -1.40
C GLY A 233 35.31 24.04 -0.66
N TYR A 234 35.14 23.89 0.65
CA TYR A 234 35.81 22.88 1.47
C TYR A 234 34.88 22.10 2.42
N ASP A 235 33.55 22.23 2.27
CA ASP A 235 32.54 21.75 3.21
C ASP A 235 31.93 20.40 2.79
N ARG A 236 32.72 19.32 2.95
CA ARG A 236 32.35 17.95 2.54
C ARG A 236 31.14 17.36 3.27
N GLU A 237 30.93 17.79 4.51
CA GLU A 237 29.81 17.35 5.35
C GLU A 237 28.57 18.24 5.16
N HIS A 238 28.66 19.27 4.30
CA HIS A 238 27.61 20.22 3.97
C HIS A 238 27.03 20.98 5.20
N ALA A 239 27.86 21.19 6.22
CA ALA A 239 27.50 21.86 7.47
C ALA A 239 27.20 23.36 7.30
N ASN A 240 27.68 23.98 6.21
CA ASN A 240 27.40 25.36 5.83
C ASN A 240 26.15 25.51 4.96
N LEU A 241 25.51 24.43 4.49
CA LEU A 241 24.28 24.49 3.69
C LEU A 241 23.17 25.34 4.37
N PRO A 242 22.93 25.29 5.69
CA PRO A 242 21.97 26.17 6.35
C PRO A 242 22.32 27.67 6.21
N LEU A 243 23.60 28.04 6.13
CA LEU A 243 24.02 29.43 5.86
C LEU A 243 23.64 29.84 4.43
N LEU A 244 23.85 28.95 3.47
CA LEU A 244 23.46 29.18 2.07
C LEU A 244 21.94 29.33 1.92
N VAL A 245 21.15 28.47 2.55
CA VAL A 245 19.68 28.59 2.62
C VAL A 245 19.23 29.96 3.12
N ILE A 246 19.96 30.53 4.09
CA ILE A 246 19.64 31.84 4.68
C ILE A 246 20.05 32.99 3.75
N PHE A 247 21.19 32.87 3.06
CA PHE A 247 21.61 33.81 2.02
C PHE A 247 20.58 33.83 0.87
N VAL A 248 20.26 32.66 0.32
CA VAL A 248 19.28 32.47 -0.75
C VAL A 248 17.92 33.06 -0.37
N LYS A 249 17.34 32.69 0.79
CA LYS A 249 16.06 33.24 1.26
C LYS A 249 16.06 34.73 1.59
N SER A 250 17.22 35.38 1.66
CA SER A 250 17.31 36.84 1.95
C SER A 250 17.67 37.68 0.72
N PHE A 251 18.32 37.09 -0.30
CA PHE A 251 18.93 37.83 -1.42
C PHE A 251 18.61 37.25 -2.81
N SER A 252 17.61 36.37 -2.94
CA SER A 252 17.26 35.73 -4.22
C SER A 252 17.00 36.73 -5.35
N TRP A 253 16.28 37.83 -5.08
CA TRP A 253 16.11 38.90 -6.06
C TRP A 253 17.37 39.77 -6.18
N ASP A 254 17.73 40.46 -5.09
CA ASP A 254 18.79 41.49 -5.08
C ASP A 254 20.14 40.98 -5.65
N ILE A 255 20.45 39.67 -5.54
CA ILE A 255 21.71 39.07 -6.01
C ILE A 255 21.57 37.97 -7.08
N LEU A 256 20.52 37.13 -7.07
CA LEU A 256 20.37 36.04 -8.06
C LEU A 256 19.38 36.37 -9.20
N GLY A 257 18.61 37.46 -9.09
CA GLY A 257 17.57 37.85 -10.04
C GLY A 257 16.28 37.00 -9.98
N VAL A 258 16.09 36.19 -8.94
CA VAL A 258 14.98 35.23 -8.83
C VAL A 258 13.95 35.71 -7.80
N LYS A 259 12.71 35.94 -8.24
CA LYS A 259 11.58 36.26 -7.33
C LYS A 259 11.25 35.02 -6.50
N PRO A 260 11.16 35.12 -5.15
CA PRO A 260 10.93 33.96 -4.31
C PRO A 260 9.48 33.47 -4.44
N THR A 261 9.31 32.19 -4.74
CA THR A 261 8.02 31.49 -4.81
C THR A 261 7.28 31.60 -3.47
N GLY A 262 6.16 32.33 -3.45
CA GLY A 262 5.34 32.56 -2.26
C GLY A 262 5.28 34.02 -1.76
N ALA A 263 5.87 34.99 -2.46
CA ALA A 263 5.80 36.41 -2.07
C ALA A 263 4.39 37.03 -2.14
N ASP A 264 3.53 36.58 -3.07
CA ASP A 264 2.19 37.16 -3.31
C ASP A 264 1.13 36.80 -2.24
N GLY A 265 1.51 36.07 -1.18
CA GLY A 265 0.63 35.66 -0.07
C GLY A 265 0.12 36.81 0.82
N ARG A 266 0.06 38.05 0.32
CA ARG A 266 -0.42 39.21 1.07
C ARG A 266 -1.06 40.32 0.23
N LYS A 267 -1.95 39.95 -0.70
CA LYS A 267 -2.93 40.90 -1.25
C LYS A 267 -3.72 41.55 -0.09
N THR A 268 -3.57 42.85 0.08
CA THR A 268 -4.54 43.68 0.79
C THR A 268 -5.81 43.74 -0.03
N VAL A 269 -6.95 43.42 0.58
CA VAL A 269 -8.26 43.69 -0.04
C VAL A 269 -8.52 45.18 0.11
N GLU A 270 -8.54 45.92 -1.00
CA GLU A 270 -9.06 47.29 -1.02
C GLU A 270 -10.59 47.29 -1.11
N GLU A 271 -11.20 48.44 -0.81
CA GLU A 271 -12.63 48.58 -0.54
C GLU A 271 -13.50 48.70 -1.81
N ASP A 272 -13.20 47.92 -2.85
CA ASP A 272 -14.17 47.64 -3.93
C ASP A 272 -14.00 46.23 -4.51
N GLY A 273 -15.11 45.51 -4.65
CA GLY A 273 -15.15 44.04 -4.64
C GLY A 273 -14.93 43.35 -5.99
N SER A 274 -13.80 43.57 -6.66
CA SER A 274 -13.48 42.92 -7.94
C SER A 274 -12.30 41.93 -7.86
N THR A 275 -12.47 40.74 -8.43
CA THR A 275 -11.41 39.71 -8.52
C THR A 275 -11.19 39.29 -9.97
N GLU A 276 -10.13 39.81 -10.59
CA GLU A 276 -9.59 39.23 -11.83
C GLU A 276 -8.56 38.15 -11.49
N GLY A 277 -8.74 36.98 -12.08
CA GLY A 277 -7.76 35.90 -12.09
C GLY A 277 -7.12 35.83 -13.48
N HIS A 278 -5.80 35.81 -13.55
CA HIS A 278 -5.07 35.50 -14.76
C HIS A 278 -4.30 34.19 -14.57
N GLU A 279 -4.57 33.25 -15.45
CA GLU A 279 -3.81 32.02 -15.60
C GLU A 279 -2.46 32.35 -16.25
N ALA A 280 -1.40 31.62 -15.88
CA ALA A 280 -0.04 31.85 -16.35
C ALA A 280 0.38 30.76 -17.34
N GLU A 281 0.06 30.95 -18.62
CA GLU A 281 0.71 30.20 -19.71
C GLU A 281 2.17 30.63 -19.88
N GLN A 282 2.99 29.75 -20.46
CA GLN A 282 4.37 30.07 -20.84
C GLN A 282 4.37 30.75 -22.21
N GLY A 283 5.05 31.88 -22.34
CA GLY A 283 5.15 32.67 -23.57
C GLY A 283 6.51 33.36 -23.69
N ASP A 284 6.95 33.55 -24.94
CA ASP A 284 8.30 33.94 -25.33
C ASP A 284 8.48 35.48 -25.54
N ASP A 285 9.70 35.90 -25.89
CA ASP A 285 10.22 37.27 -26.03
C ASP A 285 9.25 38.38 -26.51
N GLY A 286 9.40 39.57 -25.91
CA GLY A 286 8.78 40.82 -26.36
C GLY A 286 9.39 42.08 -25.73
N GLU A 287 10.06 42.91 -26.53
CA GLU A 287 10.66 44.18 -26.09
C GLU A 287 9.63 45.31 -25.84
N ASN A 288 10.10 46.39 -25.18
CA ASN A 288 9.42 47.68 -24.94
C ASN A 288 8.27 47.70 -23.93
N GLY A 289 8.63 47.65 -22.64
CA GLY A 289 7.89 48.30 -21.56
C GLY A 289 8.82 49.19 -20.73
N THR A 290 8.52 50.49 -20.62
CA THR A 290 9.33 51.42 -19.80
C THR A 290 9.04 51.24 -18.30
N SER A 291 9.62 50.18 -17.71
CA SER A 291 9.66 50.02 -16.26
C SER A 291 10.61 51.06 -15.63
N SER A 292 10.21 51.64 -14.50
CA SER A 292 11.07 52.51 -13.69
C SER A 292 12.34 51.77 -13.22
N ASP A 293 13.49 52.44 -13.24
CA ASP A 293 14.79 51.88 -12.83
C ASP A 293 14.84 51.30 -11.40
N GLU A 294 13.85 51.59 -10.56
CA GLU A 294 13.82 51.28 -9.13
C GLU A 294 13.70 49.78 -8.77
N ASP A 295 13.08 48.94 -9.63
CA ASP A 295 12.86 47.51 -9.31
C ASP A 295 14.04 46.58 -9.72
N GLN A 296 15.00 47.07 -10.51
CA GLN A 296 16.13 46.27 -10.99
C GLN A 296 16.98 45.67 -9.82
N PRO A 297 17.43 44.40 -9.92
CA PRO A 297 18.36 43.78 -8.96
C PRO A 297 19.70 44.54 -8.82
N PHE A 298 20.30 44.48 -7.64
CA PHE A 298 21.57 45.17 -7.32
C PHE A 298 22.82 44.51 -7.91
N ALA A 299 22.76 43.24 -8.29
CA ALA A 299 23.85 42.56 -8.98
C ALA A 299 23.67 42.66 -10.51
N GLU A 300 24.76 42.98 -11.23
CA GLU A 300 24.83 42.91 -12.69
C GLU A 300 24.68 41.47 -13.22
N PRO A 301 24.20 41.23 -14.46
CA PRO A 301 24.01 39.89 -15.01
C PRO A 301 25.22 38.96 -14.88
N GLU A 302 26.42 39.42 -15.28
CA GLU A 302 27.67 38.65 -15.08
C GLU A 302 27.91 38.26 -13.62
N MET A 303 27.50 39.11 -12.67
CA MET A 303 27.69 38.87 -11.25
C MET A 303 26.66 37.87 -10.71
N ARG A 304 25.40 37.95 -11.18
CA ARG A 304 24.36 36.94 -10.90
C ARG A 304 24.85 35.55 -11.29
N ASP A 305 25.48 35.41 -12.45
CA ASP A 305 26.03 34.14 -12.93
C ASP A 305 27.25 33.68 -12.14
N ARG A 306 28.16 34.59 -11.73
CA ARG A 306 29.27 34.24 -10.83
C ARG A 306 28.78 33.66 -9.51
N PHE A 307 27.72 34.23 -8.91
CA PHE A 307 27.07 33.62 -7.74
C PHE A 307 26.40 32.28 -8.11
N ARG A 308 25.53 32.24 -9.13
CA ARG A 308 24.76 31.05 -9.54
C ARG A 308 25.67 29.84 -9.84
N ASN A 309 26.83 30.05 -10.46
CA ASN A 309 27.78 28.99 -10.78
C ASN A 309 28.45 28.37 -9.54
N ILE A 310 28.72 29.16 -8.50
CA ILE A 310 29.21 28.63 -7.21
C ILE A 310 28.10 27.83 -6.52
N LEU A 311 26.86 28.35 -6.54
CA LEU A 311 25.72 27.69 -5.91
C LEU A 311 25.35 26.37 -6.59
N LYS A 312 25.33 26.33 -7.94
CA LYS A 312 25.16 25.10 -8.72
C LYS A 312 26.22 24.07 -8.37
N LYS A 313 27.51 24.43 -8.42
CA LYS A 313 28.60 23.50 -8.11
C LYS A 313 28.50 22.92 -6.69
N TYR A 314 28.21 23.73 -5.68
CA TYR A 314 28.01 23.24 -4.32
C TYR A 314 26.75 22.38 -4.20
N PHE A 315 25.67 22.72 -4.92
CA PHE A 315 24.45 21.93 -4.96
C PHE A 315 24.67 20.55 -5.60
N ASP A 316 25.51 20.42 -6.62
CA ASP A 316 25.88 19.14 -7.22
C ASP A 316 26.66 18.24 -6.22
N ASP A 317 27.58 18.83 -5.43
CA ASP A 317 28.23 18.14 -4.31
C ASP A 317 27.21 17.72 -3.22
N VAL A 318 26.18 18.55 -2.94
CA VAL A 318 25.05 18.22 -2.05
C VAL A 318 24.21 17.06 -2.60
N LYS A 319 23.90 17.01 -3.91
CA LYS A 319 23.20 15.86 -4.52
C LYS A 319 23.97 14.57 -4.27
N GLY A 320 25.28 14.60 -4.49
CA GLY A 320 26.18 13.47 -4.22
C GLY A 320 26.28 13.09 -2.74
N HIS A 321 25.95 14.00 -1.81
CA HIS A 321 25.81 13.70 -0.38
C HIS A 321 24.47 13.02 -0.07
N ILE A 322 23.35 13.60 -0.52
CA ILE A 322 22.00 13.08 -0.28
C ILE A 322 21.88 11.62 -0.77
N ILE A 323 22.35 11.32 -1.98
CA ILE A 323 22.29 9.95 -2.55
C ILE A 323 23.13 8.96 -1.73
N ARG A 324 24.29 9.40 -1.24
CA ARG A 324 25.21 8.57 -0.43
C ARG A 324 24.60 8.24 0.93
N ASP A 325 24.02 9.25 1.59
CA ASP A 325 23.41 9.10 2.90
C ASP A 325 22.12 8.30 2.80
N GLN A 326 21.33 8.46 1.73
CA GLN A 326 20.18 7.61 1.42
C GLN A 326 20.58 6.12 1.35
N LYS A 327 21.59 5.80 0.54
CA LYS A 327 22.09 4.41 0.38
C LYS A 327 22.72 3.87 1.67
N SER A 328 23.34 4.72 2.48
CA SER A 328 23.87 4.37 3.81
C SER A 328 22.75 4.04 4.80
N ILE A 329 21.71 4.88 4.86
CA ILE A 329 20.52 4.70 5.72
C ILE A 329 19.78 3.43 5.33
N GLN A 330 19.56 3.19 4.03
CA GLN A 330 18.94 1.95 3.53
C GLN A 330 19.76 0.70 3.90
N SER A 331 21.09 0.73 3.72
CA SER A 331 21.96 -0.37 4.14
C SER A 331 21.91 -0.60 5.66
N GLN A 332 21.82 0.46 6.46
CA GLN A 332 21.72 0.34 7.91
C GLN A 332 20.33 -0.13 8.38
N ALA A 333 19.25 0.28 7.69
CA ALA A 333 17.91 -0.24 7.90
C ALA A 333 17.86 -1.76 7.66
N ARG A 334 18.46 -2.23 6.56
CA ARG A 334 18.55 -3.66 6.27
C ARG A 334 19.35 -4.42 7.34
N ARG A 335 20.49 -3.88 7.79
CA ARG A 335 21.27 -4.47 8.91
C ARG A 335 20.52 -4.46 10.25
N ASN A 336 19.70 -3.44 10.52
CA ASN A 336 18.86 -3.40 11.71
C ASN A 336 17.75 -4.46 11.64
N ALA A 337 17.12 -4.67 10.47
CA ALA A 337 16.17 -5.76 10.25
C ALA A 337 16.83 -7.15 10.34
N GLU A 338 17.98 -7.35 9.68
CA GLU A 338 18.79 -8.58 9.78
C GLU A 338 19.21 -8.89 11.23
N ALA A 339 19.44 -7.86 12.06
CA ALA A 339 19.70 -8.03 13.48
C ALA A 339 18.43 -8.39 14.26
N TYR A 340 17.32 -7.68 14.03
CA TYR A 340 16.02 -7.94 14.67
C TYR A 340 15.57 -9.39 14.46
N VAL A 341 15.69 -9.92 13.23
CA VAL A 341 15.38 -11.33 12.91
C VAL A 341 16.31 -12.32 13.61
N LYS A 342 17.55 -11.94 13.94
CA LYS A 342 18.56 -12.83 14.57
C LYS A 342 18.58 -12.78 16.10
N SER A 343 18.19 -11.67 16.73
CA SER A 343 18.20 -11.51 18.19
C SER A 343 16.84 -11.21 18.83
N GLY A 344 15.78 -10.97 18.05
CA GLY A 344 14.46 -10.56 18.56
C GLY A 344 14.41 -9.10 19.06
N GLU A 345 15.56 -8.44 19.15
CA GLU A 345 15.72 -7.05 19.57
C GLU A 345 16.75 -6.33 18.68
N VAL A 346 16.57 -5.02 18.50
CA VAL A 346 17.59 -4.09 18.01
C VAL A 346 18.04 -3.25 19.19
N PHE A 347 19.33 -3.26 19.51
CA PHE A 347 19.90 -2.43 20.57
C PHE A 347 19.49 -0.97 20.44
N GLU A 348 19.09 -0.34 21.56
CA GLU A 348 18.62 1.05 21.63
C GLU A 348 19.60 2.02 20.95
N ASP A 349 20.90 1.85 21.19
CA ASP A 349 21.97 2.60 20.51
C ASP A 349 21.91 2.53 18.97
N ARG A 350 21.57 1.38 18.39
CA ARG A 350 21.46 1.23 16.91
C ARG A 350 20.20 1.91 16.38
N GLN A 351 19.09 1.84 17.10
CA GLN A 351 17.85 2.51 16.74
C GLN A 351 18.01 4.04 16.84
N ALA A 352 18.55 4.53 17.96
CA ALA A 352 18.82 5.95 18.17
C ALA A 352 19.81 6.54 17.14
N ASN A 353 20.86 5.80 16.77
CA ASN A 353 21.78 6.23 15.71
C ASN A 353 21.12 6.22 14.32
N TYR A 354 20.28 5.23 14.00
CA TYR A 354 19.52 5.19 12.75
C TYR A 354 18.56 6.39 12.64
N GLU A 355 17.77 6.66 13.69
CA GLU A 355 16.90 7.83 13.74
C GLU A 355 17.67 9.15 13.65
N LYS A 356 18.87 9.24 14.26
CA LYS A 356 19.73 10.42 14.15
C LYS A 356 20.19 10.65 12.71
N GLN A 357 20.44 9.59 11.93
CA GLN A 357 20.78 9.68 10.51
C GLN A 357 19.58 10.09 9.66
N VAL A 358 18.40 9.46 9.85
CA VAL A 358 17.16 9.85 9.13
C VAL A 358 16.81 11.32 9.39
N LYS A 359 16.80 11.75 10.64
CA LYS A 359 16.53 13.15 11.05
C LYS A 359 17.62 14.14 10.63
N ALA A 360 18.77 13.68 10.13
CA ALA A 360 19.79 14.50 9.49
C ALA A 360 19.55 14.59 7.97
N GLN A 361 19.28 13.46 7.31
CA GLN A 361 18.95 13.37 5.88
C GLN A 361 17.71 14.21 5.52
N GLU A 362 16.62 14.12 6.30
CA GLU A 362 15.42 14.97 6.14
C GLU A 362 15.77 16.47 6.10
N ARG A 363 16.68 16.89 6.98
CA ARG A 363 17.14 18.29 7.06
C ARG A 363 18.08 18.64 5.93
N LEU A 364 18.92 17.71 5.46
CA LEU A 364 19.78 17.91 4.30
C LEU A 364 18.93 18.13 3.04
N VAL A 365 17.97 17.24 2.78
CA VAL A 365 17.00 17.32 1.67
C VAL A 365 16.16 18.60 1.74
N SER A 366 15.58 18.92 2.90
CA SER A 366 14.75 20.13 3.07
C SER A 366 15.54 21.44 2.87
N ASN A 367 16.81 21.48 3.29
CA ASN A 367 17.68 22.63 3.02
C ASN A 367 18.12 22.67 1.54
N ALA A 368 18.39 21.50 0.93
CA ALA A 368 18.78 21.40 -0.47
C ALA A 368 17.66 21.88 -1.41
N GLN A 369 16.41 21.50 -1.17
CA GLN A 369 15.24 21.95 -1.95
C GLN A 369 15.19 23.48 -2.07
N VAL A 370 15.35 24.22 -0.96
CA VAL A 370 15.34 25.69 -0.99
C VAL A 370 16.44 26.27 -1.88
N VAL A 371 17.60 25.63 -1.94
CA VAL A 371 18.68 26.06 -2.85
C VAL A 371 18.32 25.71 -4.29
N ALA A 372 17.80 24.50 -4.53
CA ALA A 372 17.32 23.99 -5.81
C ALA A 372 16.31 24.94 -6.48
N ASP A 373 15.26 25.31 -5.73
CA ASP A 373 14.18 26.21 -6.15
C ASP A 373 14.74 27.55 -6.64
N ALA A 374 15.72 28.11 -5.93
CA ALA A 374 16.26 29.44 -6.19
C ALA A 374 17.37 29.49 -7.24
N ILE A 375 18.04 28.37 -7.53
CA ILE A 375 19.00 28.28 -8.65
C ILE A 375 18.35 27.78 -9.95
N GLY A 376 17.11 27.27 -9.89
CA GLY A 376 16.38 26.71 -11.01
C GLY A 376 16.96 25.37 -11.47
N VAL A 377 17.15 24.43 -10.54
CA VAL A 377 17.68 23.09 -10.83
C VAL A 377 16.88 22.05 -10.05
N GLU A 378 16.52 20.94 -10.68
CA GLU A 378 15.75 19.86 -10.07
C GLU A 378 16.54 19.13 -8.96
N MET A 379 15.81 18.58 -7.99
CA MET A 379 16.37 17.65 -6.99
C MET A 379 16.71 16.29 -7.65
N PRO A 380 17.67 15.52 -7.09
CA PRO A 380 17.89 14.15 -7.53
C PRO A 380 16.67 13.29 -7.18
N ASP A 381 16.29 12.34 -8.05
CA ASP A 381 15.29 11.35 -7.65
C ASP A 381 15.87 10.48 -6.52
N LEU A 382 15.02 10.20 -5.53
CA LEU A 382 15.32 9.40 -4.33
C LEU A 382 14.47 8.12 -4.26
N LYS A 383 13.69 7.84 -5.32
CA LYS A 383 13.08 6.53 -5.54
C LYS A 383 14.16 5.47 -5.80
N ASP A 384 13.86 4.22 -5.45
CA ASP A 384 14.84 3.14 -5.36
C ASP A 384 15.30 2.63 -6.74
N SER A 385 16.33 3.25 -7.31
CA SER A 385 17.03 2.78 -8.51
C SER A 385 17.99 1.61 -8.19
N ASP A 386 17.45 0.46 -7.76
CA ASP A 386 18.25 -0.74 -7.41
C ASP A 386 17.91 -2.00 -8.24
N ASP A 387 17.21 -1.83 -9.38
CA ASP A 387 16.98 -2.89 -10.39
C ASP A 387 18.29 -3.44 -11.01
N SER A 388 19.36 -2.63 -10.99
CA SER A 388 20.64 -2.96 -11.62
C SER A 388 21.51 -4.00 -10.87
N LEU A 389 21.03 -4.59 -9.77
CA LEU A 389 21.81 -5.56 -8.95
C LEU A 389 21.07 -6.87 -8.60
N ALA A 390 19.83 -7.06 -9.04
CA ALA A 390 19.03 -8.25 -8.73
C ALA A 390 19.57 -9.56 -9.37
N ALA A 391 20.42 -9.47 -10.40
CA ALA A 391 20.85 -10.60 -11.22
C ALA A 391 21.88 -11.56 -10.58
N SER A 392 22.41 -11.29 -9.37
CA SER A 392 23.46 -12.14 -8.78
C SER A 392 23.43 -12.24 -7.25
N ASN A 393 22.51 -13.05 -6.71
CA ASN A 393 22.78 -14.14 -5.75
C ASN A 393 21.47 -14.63 -5.10
N GLY A 394 20.96 -15.78 -5.53
CA GLY A 394 19.84 -16.43 -4.86
C GLY A 394 20.26 -17.15 -3.58
N SER A 395 19.76 -16.73 -2.42
CA SER A 395 19.39 -17.64 -1.34
C SER A 395 18.59 -16.95 -0.22
N ILE A 396 17.36 -17.44 -0.01
CA ILE A 396 16.64 -17.58 1.27
C ILE A 396 16.42 -16.32 2.13
N GLY A 397 15.15 -15.99 2.39
CA GLY A 397 14.73 -15.40 3.67
C GLY A 397 13.80 -14.19 3.58
N LEU A 398 12.52 -14.40 3.90
CA LEU A 398 11.49 -13.36 4.03
C LEU A 398 11.92 -12.22 4.97
N VAL A 399 11.68 -10.97 4.56
CA VAL A 399 10.79 -9.97 5.21
C VAL A 399 10.88 -8.65 4.39
N LYS A 400 9.85 -8.33 3.58
CA LYS A 400 9.40 -6.92 3.30
C LYS A 400 8.13 -6.74 2.42
N THR A 401 7.26 -7.74 2.30
CA THR A 401 6.02 -7.66 1.48
C THR A 401 5.06 -6.52 1.88
N GLY A 402 5.09 -6.08 3.15
CA GLY A 402 4.11 -5.13 3.70
C GLY A 402 4.22 -3.66 3.25
N ASP A 403 5.37 -3.24 2.71
CA ASP A 403 5.60 -1.85 2.27
C ASP A 403 5.30 -1.67 0.76
N TYR A 404 5.69 -2.64 -0.07
CA TYR A 404 5.57 -2.56 -1.54
C TYR A 404 4.10 -2.51 -2.02
N LEU A 405 3.20 -3.17 -1.30
CA LEU A 405 1.76 -3.19 -1.59
C LEU A 405 1.02 -1.86 -1.30
N ARG A 406 1.65 -0.85 -0.66
CA ARG A 406 0.96 0.40 -0.25
C ARG A 406 1.21 1.60 -1.16
N SER A 407 2.09 1.52 -2.16
CA SER A 407 2.50 2.69 -2.98
C SER A 407 2.03 2.65 -4.45
N MET A 408 1.29 1.62 -4.86
CA MET A 408 0.84 1.39 -6.26
C MET A 408 -0.66 1.03 -6.38
N GLY A 409 -1.48 1.33 -5.37
CA GLY A 409 -2.92 1.10 -5.41
C GLY A 409 -3.69 2.11 -4.56
N ASP A 410 -4.68 2.78 -5.17
CA ASP A 410 -5.69 3.54 -4.45
C ASP A 410 -6.75 2.57 -3.91
N GLY A 411 -6.72 2.32 -2.59
CA GLY A 411 -7.59 1.36 -1.94
C GLY A 411 -7.53 1.38 -0.41
N ALA A 412 -8.25 0.45 0.23
CA ALA A 412 -8.66 0.53 1.63
C ALA A 412 -7.52 0.54 2.68
N GLY A 413 -6.30 0.12 2.34
CA GLY A 413 -5.13 0.20 3.23
C GLY A 413 -5.23 -0.70 4.46
N ILE A 414 -5.52 -0.13 5.64
CA ILE A 414 -5.74 -0.91 6.88
C ILE A 414 -7.19 -1.42 7.02
N TRP A 415 -8.13 -0.84 6.29
CA TRP A 415 -9.57 -1.12 6.35
C TRP A 415 -9.97 -2.28 5.42
N GLU A 416 -11.18 -2.81 5.57
CA GLU A 416 -11.69 -3.88 4.71
C GLU A 416 -12.08 -3.37 3.32
N ASP A 417 -12.72 -2.20 3.27
CA ASP A 417 -13.10 -1.50 2.04
C ASP A 417 -12.99 0.03 2.20
N ASP A 418 -13.16 0.76 1.09
CA ASP A 418 -13.04 2.22 1.09
C ASP A 418 -14.22 2.94 1.79
N ASP A 419 -15.38 2.31 1.93
CA ASP A 419 -16.51 2.92 2.63
C ASP A 419 -16.35 2.78 4.17
N GLU A 420 -15.77 1.67 4.65
CA GLU A 420 -15.26 1.56 6.02
C GLU A 420 -14.19 2.64 6.28
N ARG A 421 -13.20 2.78 5.39
CA ARG A 421 -12.18 3.83 5.47
C ARG A 421 -12.80 5.24 5.52
N ARG A 422 -13.79 5.52 4.66
CA ARG A 422 -14.56 6.79 4.66
C ARG A 422 -15.45 6.96 5.89
N PHE A 423 -15.75 5.91 6.64
CA PHE A 423 -16.48 5.97 7.90
C PHE A 423 -15.56 6.30 9.09
N TYR A 424 -14.37 5.71 9.17
CA TYR A 424 -13.44 5.93 10.30
C TYR A 424 -12.50 7.14 10.11
N GLU A 425 -11.90 7.33 8.93
CA GLU A 425 -10.93 8.42 8.70
C GLU A 425 -11.60 9.77 8.38
N ASN A 426 -12.59 9.75 7.48
CA ASN A 426 -13.22 10.96 6.96
C ASN A 426 -14.35 11.48 7.89
N LEU A 427 -13.93 12.08 9.01
CA LEU A 427 -14.76 12.85 9.94
C LEU A 427 -14.93 14.31 9.45
N VAL A 428 -16.16 14.84 9.53
CA VAL A 428 -16.47 16.24 9.17
C VAL A 428 -15.60 17.25 9.92
N ASP A 429 -15.11 18.29 9.23
CA ASP A 429 -14.48 19.42 9.89
C ASP A 429 -15.52 20.45 10.34
N LEU A 430 -15.53 20.70 11.64
CA LEU A 430 -16.44 21.63 12.29
C LEU A 430 -16.00 23.10 12.11
N LYS A 431 -14.70 23.40 11.88
CA LYS A 431 -14.24 24.79 11.64
C LYS A 431 -14.88 25.44 10.42
N GLY A 432 -15.13 24.67 9.37
CA GLY A 432 -15.79 25.17 8.15
C GLY A 432 -17.31 25.26 8.23
N LYS A 433 -17.95 24.69 9.27
CA LYS A 433 -19.42 24.58 9.40
C LYS A 433 -20.00 25.28 10.64
N VAL A 434 -19.19 25.60 11.63
CA VAL A 434 -19.61 26.25 12.89
C VAL A 434 -18.66 27.40 13.23
N PRO A 435 -19.16 28.59 13.62
CA PRO A 435 -18.30 29.69 14.08
C PRO A 435 -17.32 29.26 15.17
N ALA A 436 -16.03 29.58 14.99
CA ALA A 436 -14.95 29.13 15.87
C ALA A 436 -15.17 29.45 17.37
N ILE A 437 -15.88 30.54 17.68
CA ILE A 437 -16.24 30.95 19.05
C ILE A 437 -17.16 29.96 19.79
N LEU A 438 -17.79 29.01 19.08
CA LEU A 438 -18.57 27.91 19.65
C LEU A 438 -17.75 26.62 19.83
N LEU A 439 -16.60 26.52 19.15
CA LEU A 439 -15.65 25.41 19.24
C LEU A 439 -14.59 25.66 20.33
N GLU A 440 -14.20 26.92 20.56
CA GLU A 440 -13.29 27.32 21.62
C GLU A 440 -13.99 27.38 22.99
N ASP A 441 -13.57 26.49 23.91
CA ASP A 441 -13.96 26.54 25.32
C ASP A 441 -13.44 27.87 25.92
N GLY A 442 -14.34 28.73 26.42
CA GLY A 442 -14.13 30.17 26.72
C GLY A 442 -13.12 30.55 27.83
N LYS A 443 -11.91 29.99 27.79
CA LYS A 443 -10.80 30.27 28.71
C LYS A 443 -10.10 31.57 28.32
N LYS A 444 -10.53 32.67 28.96
CA LYS A 444 -9.84 33.96 28.87
C LYS A 444 -8.34 33.79 29.13
N LYS A 445 -7.54 34.22 28.15
CA LYS A 445 -6.08 34.37 28.21
C LYS A 445 -5.64 35.00 29.54
N LYS A 446 -4.97 34.21 30.38
CA LYS A 446 -4.14 34.71 31.48
C LYS A 446 -2.68 34.38 31.17
N THR A 447 -1.83 35.39 31.25
CA THR A 447 -0.38 35.28 31.11
C THR A 447 0.25 34.79 32.42
N ASP A 448 1.40 34.13 32.31
CA ASP A 448 2.23 33.79 33.47
C ASP A 448 2.69 35.03 34.24
N THR A 449 2.64 34.92 35.57
CA THR A 449 3.46 35.67 36.52
C THR A 449 3.69 34.74 37.72
N ASP A 450 4.90 34.74 38.26
CA ASP A 450 5.43 33.67 39.12
C ASP A 450 5.21 33.88 40.64
N GLU A 451 5.55 32.83 41.41
CA GLU A 451 5.89 32.77 42.83
C GLU A 451 4.81 32.80 43.96
N GLN A 452 4.84 31.69 44.73
CA GLN A 452 4.83 31.58 46.20
C GLN A 452 3.52 31.57 47.07
N VAL A 453 3.36 30.41 47.74
CA VAL A 453 2.97 30.20 49.17
C VAL A 453 1.52 30.46 49.65
N GLY A 454 0.77 29.36 49.81
CA GLY A 454 0.38 28.90 51.16
C GLY A 454 -1.09 28.97 51.65
N LYS A 455 -1.53 27.86 52.28
CA LYS A 455 -2.66 27.68 53.22
C LYS A 455 -4.13 27.85 52.76
N LYS A 456 -4.79 26.69 52.60
CA LYS A 456 -5.93 26.16 53.40
C LYS A 456 -7.23 27.01 53.62
N LEU A 457 -8.36 26.37 53.27
CA LEU A 457 -9.72 26.37 53.86
C LEU A 457 -10.89 26.88 52.99
N ASP A 458 -11.91 26.02 52.93
CA ASP A 458 -13.33 26.20 52.56
C ASP A 458 -14.16 26.84 53.70
N PRO A 459 -15.45 27.21 53.52
CA PRO A 459 -16.20 27.56 52.30
C PRO A 459 -17.19 28.77 52.47
N ALA A 460 -17.99 29.02 51.42
CA ALA A 460 -19.43 29.39 51.45
C ALA A 460 -19.91 30.87 51.41
N GLU A 461 -21.21 30.95 51.05
CA GLU A 461 -22.20 32.05 51.09
C GLU A 461 -22.17 33.20 50.04
N VAL A 462 -23.17 33.12 49.16
CA VAL A 462 -23.86 34.22 48.43
C VAL A 462 -24.83 34.93 49.41
N PRO A 463 -25.26 36.20 49.21
CA PRO A 463 -26.20 36.52 48.12
C PRO A 463 -26.14 37.96 47.51
N GLU A 464 -26.93 38.14 46.45
CA GLU A 464 -27.81 39.28 46.07
C GLU A 464 -27.58 40.73 46.58
N THR A 465 -27.94 41.81 45.88
CA THR A 465 -28.48 42.08 44.52
C THR A 465 -28.33 43.58 44.19
N THR A 466 -28.36 43.98 42.91
CA THR A 466 -29.21 45.09 42.41
C THR A 466 -29.18 45.17 40.87
N LYS A 467 -30.19 45.82 40.26
CA LYS A 467 -30.32 46.01 38.80
C LYS A 467 -30.38 47.50 38.44
N THR A 468 -29.79 47.84 37.30
CA THR A 468 -30.18 48.91 36.35
C THR A 468 -29.47 48.54 35.04
N ALA A 469 -30.10 48.11 33.94
CA ALA A 469 -31.42 48.37 33.35
C ALA A 469 -31.53 49.74 32.67
N GLU A 470 -31.17 49.76 31.38
CA GLU A 470 -31.73 50.65 30.35
C GLU A 470 -31.74 49.90 29.01
N THR A 471 -32.67 50.26 28.11
CA THR A 471 -33.14 49.36 27.03
C THR A 471 -33.62 50.12 25.79
N ALA A 472 -33.09 49.75 24.61
CA ALA A 472 -33.63 50.02 23.26
C ALA A 472 -32.69 49.35 22.20
N ASP A 473 -33.16 48.82 21.07
CA ASP A 473 -34.52 48.33 20.84
C ASP A 473 -34.58 47.12 19.88
N ASP A 474 -35.68 46.42 20.06
CA ASP A 474 -36.21 45.20 19.45
C ASP A 474 -36.16 45.08 17.91
N GLN A 475 -35.66 43.94 17.41
CA GLN A 475 -36.29 43.23 16.27
C GLN A 475 -36.36 41.72 16.57
N SER A 476 -37.50 41.29 17.10
CA SER A 476 -37.73 39.92 17.55
C SER A 476 -38.57 39.09 16.56
N THR A 477 -38.09 37.88 16.25
CA THR A 477 -38.94 36.79 15.75
C THR A 477 -38.94 35.66 16.77
N SER A 478 -39.85 35.76 17.74
CA SER A 478 -39.97 34.79 18.82
C SER A 478 -40.65 33.49 18.36
N ILE A 479 -39.98 32.34 18.52
CA ILE A 479 -40.62 31.02 18.41
C ILE A 479 -40.21 30.16 19.61
N ALA A 480 -41.22 29.74 20.38
CA ALA A 480 -41.27 28.67 21.37
C ALA A 480 -40.05 28.44 22.31
N ASN A 481 -40.23 28.81 23.59
CA ASN A 481 -39.29 28.48 24.66
C ASN A 481 -38.98 26.97 24.78
N ARG A 482 -37.72 26.60 24.53
CA ARG A 482 -37.03 25.53 25.26
C ARG A 482 -35.75 26.13 25.83
N THR A 483 -35.46 25.87 27.12
CA THR A 483 -34.17 26.25 27.69
C THR A 483 -33.04 25.49 27.00
N ILE A 484 -31.81 26.01 27.02
CA ILE A 484 -30.63 25.32 26.43
C ILE A 484 -30.49 23.90 26.98
N GLY A 485 -30.81 23.68 28.27
CA GLY A 485 -30.90 22.34 28.86
C GLY A 485 -31.94 21.45 28.15
N ALA A 486 -33.16 21.93 27.95
CA ALA A 486 -34.22 21.20 27.23
C ALA A 486 -33.96 21.05 25.71
N GLN A 487 -33.08 21.86 25.12
CA GLN A 487 -32.58 21.66 23.76
C GLN A 487 -31.53 20.54 23.73
N VAL A 488 -30.58 20.53 24.68
CA VAL A 488 -29.63 19.41 24.87
C VAL A 488 -30.37 18.11 25.12
N ASP A 489 -31.33 18.11 26.06
CA ASP A 489 -32.08 16.90 26.41
C ASP A 489 -32.92 16.37 25.22
N ALA A 490 -33.39 17.26 24.34
CA ALA A 490 -34.07 16.88 23.09
C ALA A 490 -33.12 16.37 21.99
N LEU A 491 -31.85 16.81 21.96
CA LEU A 491 -30.82 16.28 21.09
C LEU A 491 -30.36 14.90 21.59
N LEU A 492 -30.14 14.74 22.90
CA LEU A 492 -29.78 13.46 23.51
C LEU A 492 -30.88 12.39 23.34
N ALA A 493 -32.15 12.80 23.31
CA ALA A 493 -33.27 11.90 22.99
C ALA A 493 -33.21 11.30 21.57
N ARG A 494 -32.46 11.91 20.63
CA ARG A 494 -32.26 11.41 19.26
C ARG A 494 -31.07 10.46 19.11
N LEU A 495 -30.24 10.25 20.14
CA LEU A 495 -29.10 9.33 20.06
C LEU A 495 -29.49 7.91 19.54
N PRO A 496 -30.66 7.32 19.86
CA PRO A 496 -31.10 6.03 19.32
C PRO A 496 -31.47 6.02 17.82
N GLU A 497 -31.56 7.20 17.19
CA GLU A 497 -31.92 7.44 15.79
C GLU A 497 -30.68 7.56 14.88
N LEU A 498 -29.47 7.66 15.46
CA LEU A 498 -28.19 7.85 14.78
C LEU A 498 -27.72 6.58 14.03
N THR A 499 -28.34 6.32 12.88
CA THR A 499 -28.14 5.09 12.07
C THR A 499 -27.27 5.28 10.84
N ASN A 500 -26.87 6.51 10.48
CA ASN A 500 -25.98 6.78 9.35
C ASN A 500 -24.96 7.90 9.64
N LYS A 501 -23.99 8.04 8.73
CA LYS A 501 -22.92 9.05 8.78
C LYS A 501 -23.46 10.49 8.82
N ASP A 502 -24.44 10.82 7.98
CA ASP A 502 -24.88 12.20 7.78
C ASP A 502 -25.68 12.75 8.97
N ILE A 503 -26.54 11.94 9.59
CA ILE A 503 -27.30 12.34 10.79
C ILE A 503 -26.36 12.45 12.00
N VAL A 504 -25.34 11.58 12.10
CA VAL A 504 -24.26 11.69 13.11
C VAL A 504 -23.50 13.00 12.96
N ASP A 505 -23.02 13.30 11.75
CA ASP A 505 -22.24 14.51 11.46
C ASP A 505 -23.08 15.79 11.66
N GLN A 506 -24.36 15.77 11.28
CA GLN A 506 -25.29 16.87 11.55
C GLN A 506 -25.57 17.03 13.05
N THR A 507 -25.71 15.93 13.80
CA THR A 507 -25.93 15.98 15.25
C THR A 507 -24.68 16.49 16.00
N ALA A 508 -23.48 16.24 15.47
CA ALA A 508 -22.24 16.87 15.96
C ALA A 508 -22.25 18.40 15.76
N ILE A 509 -22.69 18.86 14.58
CA ILE A 509 -22.86 20.29 14.26
C ILE A 509 -23.90 20.93 15.17
N ASP A 510 -25.10 20.35 15.28
CA ASP A 510 -26.19 20.82 16.14
C ASP A 510 -25.74 20.93 17.62
N PHE A 511 -24.95 19.96 18.10
CA PHE A 511 -24.43 19.96 19.46
C PHE A 511 -23.42 21.09 19.73
N CYS A 512 -22.68 21.55 18.71
CA CYS A 512 -21.75 22.67 18.88
C CYS A 512 -22.46 23.99 19.22
N PHE A 513 -23.66 24.23 18.68
CA PHE A 513 -24.49 25.39 19.07
C PHE A 513 -25.04 25.30 20.50
N LEU A 514 -24.98 24.11 21.12
CA LEU A 514 -25.37 23.86 22.51
C LEU A 514 -24.16 23.61 23.43
N ASN A 515 -22.93 23.85 22.95
CA ASN A 515 -21.69 23.54 23.66
C ASN A 515 -21.59 24.29 24.99
N SER A 516 -21.52 23.53 26.09
CA SER A 516 -21.10 24.02 27.40
C SER A 516 -20.56 22.85 28.22
N LYS A 517 -19.75 23.12 29.25
CA LYS A 517 -19.28 22.08 30.19
C LYS A 517 -20.44 21.27 30.81
N ALA A 518 -21.61 21.88 31.01
CA ALA A 518 -22.80 21.17 31.48
C ALA A 518 -23.40 20.26 30.39
N SER A 519 -23.48 20.75 29.15
CA SER A 519 -23.94 19.98 27.97
C SER A 519 -23.04 18.77 27.70
N ARG A 520 -21.71 18.96 27.74
CA ARG A 520 -20.71 17.90 27.52
C ARG A 520 -20.79 16.81 28.60
N ASN A 521 -20.95 17.19 29.87
CA ASN A 521 -21.18 16.23 30.96
C ASN A 521 -22.50 15.45 30.78
N ARG A 522 -23.57 16.07 30.28
CA ARG A 522 -24.83 15.36 29.95
C ARG A 522 -24.65 14.40 28.77
N LEU A 523 -23.95 14.82 27.72
CA LEU A 523 -23.64 13.98 26.56
C LEU A 523 -22.82 12.75 26.95
N VAL A 524 -21.73 12.92 27.71
CA VAL A 524 -20.93 11.79 28.21
C VAL A 524 -21.81 10.81 29.00
N LYS A 525 -22.68 11.30 29.89
CA LYS A 525 -23.62 10.42 30.62
C LYS A 525 -24.56 9.66 29.68
N ALA A 526 -25.20 10.34 28.73
CA ALA A 526 -26.12 9.71 27.78
C ALA A 526 -25.42 8.66 26.91
N LEU A 527 -24.18 8.92 26.48
CA LEU A 527 -23.37 7.98 25.73
C LEU A 527 -22.99 6.70 26.52
N THR A 528 -23.04 6.71 27.85
CA THR A 528 -22.88 5.49 28.67
C THR A 528 -24.16 4.67 28.81
N GLU A 529 -25.34 5.24 28.51
CA GLU A 529 -26.65 4.60 28.70
C GLU A 529 -27.16 3.94 27.40
N VAL A 530 -26.33 3.08 26.79
CA VAL A 530 -26.62 2.39 25.51
C VAL A 530 -27.92 1.54 25.60
N PRO A 531 -28.89 1.68 24.66
CA PRO A 531 -30.11 0.88 24.67
C PRO A 531 -29.85 -0.62 24.50
N LYS A 532 -30.48 -1.44 25.36
CA LYS A 532 -30.27 -2.89 25.36
C LYS A 532 -30.62 -3.52 24.01
N GLY A 533 -29.63 -4.19 23.41
CA GLY A 533 -29.76 -4.85 22.11
C GLY A 533 -29.47 -3.96 20.89
N ARG A 534 -29.23 -2.65 21.06
CA ARG A 534 -28.86 -1.73 19.97
C ARG A 534 -27.33 -1.56 19.83
N SER A 535 -26.61 -2.67 19.63
CA SER A 535 -25.16 -2.60 19.37
C SER A 535 -24.81 -2.02 18.00
N ASP A 536 -25.77 -1.94 17.08
CA ASP A 536 -25.67 -1.26 15.79
C ASP A 536 -25.36 0.24 15.90
N LEU A 537 -25.65 0.85 17.04
CA LEU A 537 -25.37 2.27 17.29
C LEU A 537 -23.91 2.55 17.69
N LEU A 538 -23.12 1.54 18.08
CA LEU A 538 -21.78 1.75 18.64
C LEU A 538 -20.78 2.41 17.66
N PRO A 539 -20.74 2.08 16.36
CA PRO A 539 -19.91 2.81 15.40
C PRO A 539 -20.36 4.27 15.23
N SER A 540 -21.66 4.52 15.09
CA SER A 540 -22.26 5.86 14.96
C SER A 540 -21.97 6.76 16.17
N TRP A 541 -22.13 6.21 17.39
CA TRP A 541 -21.85 6.94 18.63
C TRP A 541 -20.35 7.17 18.81
N SER A 542 -19.50 6.22 18.41
CA SER A 542 -18.04 6.40 18.40
C SER A 542 -17.61 7.48 17.40
N ARG A 543 -18.24 7.55 16.22
CA ARG A 543 -18.01 8.62 15.22
C ARG A 543 -18.42 10.01 15.75
N LEU A 544 -19.55 10.11 16.46
CA LEU A 544 -19.97 11.35 17.11
C LEU A 544 -18.91 11.82 18.13
N VAL A 545 -18.41 10.90 18.94
CA VAL A 545 -17.35 11.16 19.93
C VAL A 545 -16.02 11.53 19.28
N ALA A 546 -15.64 10.88 18.17
CA ALA A 546 -14.43 11.21 17.40
C ALA A 546 -14.51 12.64 16.82
N THR A 547 -15.65 12.97 16.22
CA THR A 547 -15.91 14.26 15.56
C THR A 547 -15.87 15.42 16.56
N LEU A 548 -16.57 15.28 17.70
CA LEU A 548 -16.53 16.27 18.78
C LEU A 548 -15.17 16.30 19.48
N GLY A 549 -14.52 15.14 19.64
CA GLY A 549 -13.24 14.97 20.36
C GLY A 549 -12.08 15.79 19.78
N ARG A 550 -12.11 16.11 18.48
CA ARG A 550 -11.16 17.04 17.82
C ARG A 550 -11.14 18.44 18.45
N TYR A 551 -12.22 18.85 19.10
CA TYR A 551 -12.41 20.18 19.70
C TYR A 551 -12.75 20.14 21.20
N MET A 552 -13.38 19.05 21.65
CA MET A 552 -13.92 18.86 22.99
C MET A 552 -13.31 17.60 23.65
N PRO A 553 -12.01 17.59 23.99
CA PRO A 553 -11.29 16.38 24.43
C PRO A 553 -11.74 15.83 25.79
N ASP A 554 -12.59 16.55 26.54
CA ASP A 554 -13.23 16.05 27.76
C ASP A 554 -14.36 15.05 27.48
N VAL A 555 -14.97 15.07 26.29
CA VAL A 555 -16.00 14.10 25.86
C VAL A 555 -15.42 12.70 25.61
N PRO A 556 -14.44 12.48 24.71
CA PRO A 556 -13.85 11.16 24.50
C PRO A 556 -13.18 10.63 25.77
N LYS A 557 -12.45 11.49 26.49
CA LYS A 557 -11.79 11.08 27.73
C LYS A 557 -12.80 10.61 28.78
N GLY A 558 -13.88 11.36 29.02
CA GLY A 558 -14.90 10.98 30.00
C GLY A 558 -15.57 9.64 29.71
N LEU A 559 -15.73 9.28 28.43
CA LEU A 559 -16.27 8.00 28.00
C LEU A 559 -15.26 6.85 28.16
N VAL A 560 -13.99 7.04 27.79
CA VAL A 560 -12.94 6.01 27.94
C VAL A 560 -12.62 5.76 29.41
N ASP A 561 -12.49 6.81 30.23
CA ASP A 561 -12.28 6.71 31.68
C ASP A 561 -13.43 5.93 32.36
N TYR A 562 -14.67 6.10 31.89
CA TYR A 562 -15.82 5.33 32.35
C TYR A 562 -15.74 3.85 31.91
N LEU A 563 -15.50 3.58 30.63
CA LEU A 563 -15.54 2.22 30.08
C LEU A 563 -14.44 1.32 30.66
N ASP A 564 -13.22 1.82 30.89
CA ASP A 564 -12.16 1.07 31.58
C ASP A 564 -12.48 0.87 33.07
N ALA A 565 -13.01 1.90 33.75
CA ALA A 565 -13.45 1.76 35.15
C ALA A 565 -14.58 0.71 35.30
N GLU A 566 -15.54 0.67 34.36
CA GLU A 566 -16.58 -0.35 34.35
C GLU A 566 -16.04 -1.73 33.95
N PHE A 567 -15.17 -1.86 32.95
CA PHE A 567 -14.50 -3.12 32.62
C PHE A 567 -13.80 -3.72 33.85
N ARG A 568 -12.96 -2.93 34.54
CA ARG A 568 -12.29 -3.34 35.79
C ARG A 568 -13.30 -3.68 36.91
N SER A 569 -14.47 -3.03 36.95
CA SER A 569 -15.53 -3.29 37.92
C SER A 569 -16.28 -4.61 37.65
N LEU A 570 -16.61 -4.88 36.38
CA LEU A 570 -17.24 -6.11 35.92
C LEU A 570 -16.30 -7.31 36.07
N GLN A 571 -14.99 -7.10 35.87
CA GLN A 571 -13.96 -8.14 36.05
C GLN A 571 -13.71 -8.51 37.52
N ARG A 572 -14.10 -7.66 38.47
CA ARG A 572 -14.18 -8.01 39.91
C ARG A 572 -15.49 -8.70 40.30
N ARG A 573 -16.47 -8.81 39.39
CA ARG A 573 -17.84 -9.31 39.63
C ARG A 573 -18.16 -10.51 38.74
N LYS A 574 -17.23 -11.46 38.62
CA LYS A 574 -17.28 -12.58 37.67
C LYS A 574 -18.51 -13.49 37.85
N GLU A 575 -18.86 -13.80 39.10
CA GLU A 575 -19.98 -14.68 39.53
C GLU A 575 -21.39 -14.21 39.12
N LYS A 576 -21.52 -13.10 38.38
CA LYS A 576 -22.81 -12.53 37.96
C LYS A 576 -22.97 -12.69 36.46
N ASP A 577 -23.50 -13.83 36.04
CA ASP A 577 -23.72 -14.20 34.64
C ASP A 577 -24.64 -13.20 33.91
N PHE A 578 -25.67 -12.69 34.60
CA PHE A 578 -26.62 -11.72 34.04
C PHE A 578 -25.99 -10.38 33.60
N LEU A 579 -24.74 -10.11 33.96
CA LEU A 579 -23.97 -8.96 33.48
C LEU A 579 -23.20 -9.24 32.16
N GLY A 580 -23.26 -10.46 31.61
CA GLY A 580 -22.55 -10.84 30.38
C GLY A 580 -22.87 -9.92 29.20
N GLN A 581 -24.15 -9.60 28.99
CA GLN A 581 -24.56 -8.66 27.93
C GLN A 581 -23.93 -7.27 28.07
N VAL A 582 -23.73 -6.80 29.32
CA VAL A 582 -23.06 -5.51 29.58
C VAL A 582 -21.56 -5.61 29.31
N ARG A 583 -20.90 -6.69 29.73
CA ARG A 583 -19.48 -6.94 29.43
C ARG A 583 -19.21 -6.94 27.92
N LEU A 584 -20.06 -7.62 27.14
CA LEU A 584 -19.93 -7.69 25.68
C LEU A 584 -20.30 -6.37 24.98
N SER A 585 -21.29 -5.63 25.48
CA SER A 585 -21.62 -4.29 24.95
C SER A 585 -20.48 -3.30 25.16
N ASN A 586 -19.88 -3.28 26.35
CA ASN A 586 -18.81 -2.34 26.69
C ASN A 586 -17.50 -2.68 25.95
N ILE A 587 -17.16 -3.96 25.77
CA ILE A 587 -15.94 -4.34 25.06
C ILE A 587 -16.02 -4.04 23.56
N ARG A 588 -17.20 -4.20 22.94
CA ARG A 588 -17.45 -3.75 21.55
C ARG A 588 -17.34 -2.22 21.42
N TYR A 589 -17.85 -1.47 22.39
CA TYR A 589 -17.73 0.00 22.37
C TYR A 589 -16.27 0.46 22.48
N LEU A 590 -15.46 -0.19 23.33
CA LEU A 590 -14.02 0.02 23.37
C LEU A 590 -13.34 -0.34 22.04
N ALA A 591 -13.76 -1.42 21.37
CA ALA A 591 -13.25 -1.80 20.05
C ALA A 591 -13.55 -0.73 18.97
N GLU A 592 -14.79 -0.22 18.93
CA GLU A 592 -15.19 0.85 18.00
C GLU A 592 -14.43 2.16 18.25
N LEU A 593 -14.31 2.58 19.52
CA LEU A 593 -13.51 3.76 19.89
C LEU A 593 -12.00 3.56 19.62
N THR A 594 -11.52 2.31 19.53
CA THR A 594 -10.13 1.99 19.15
C THR A 594 -9.88 2.25 17.67
N LYS A 595 -10.83 1.89 16.78
CA LYS A 595 -10.74 2.17 15.33
C LYS A 595 -10.71 3.67 15.02
N PHE A 596 -11.34 4.51 15.84
CA PHE A 596 -11.23 5.98 15.76
C PHE A 596 -9.97 6.57 16.43
N GLY A 597 -9.05 5.75 16.96
CA GLY A 597 -7.86 6.22 17.67
C GLY A 597 -8.13 6.93 19.01
N ILE A 598 -9.34 6.78 19.57
CA ILE A 598 -9.76 7.45 20.80
C ILE A 598 -9.24 6.70 22.04
N VAL A 599 -9.25 5.37 22.01
CA VAL A 599 -8.76 4.54 23.12
C VAL A 599 -7.23 4.40 23.02
N PRO A 600 -6.46 4.79 24.05
CA PRO A 600 -5.03 4.56 24.05
C PRO A 600 -4.71 3.06 24.01
N GLU A 601 -3.77 2.64 23.16
CA GLU A 601 -3.41 1.24 22.93
C GLU A 601 -3.22 0.43 24.21
N HIS A 602 -2.57 1.03 25.22
CA HIS A 602 -2.27 0.37 26.48
C HIS A 602 -3.53 -0.02 27.26
N VAL A 603 -4.67 0.62 27.03
CA VAL A 603 -5.98 0.23 27.59
C VAL A 603 -6.56 -0.97 26.84
N VAL A 604 -6.49 -0.97 25.51
CA VAL A 604 -6.99 -2.08 24.66
C VAL A 604 -6.19 -3.35 24.91
N PHE A 605 -4.86 -3.27 24.89
CA PHE A 605 -3.99 -4.40 25.20
C PHE A 605 -4.01 -4.78 26.68
N HIS A 606 -4.39 -3.88 27.61
CA HIS A 606 -4.72 -4.26 28.99
C HIS A 606 -6.00 -5.11 29.06
N CYS A 607 -7.04 -4.75 28.31
CA CYS A 607 -8.26 -5.56 28.23
C CYS A 607 -7.99 -6.95 27.62
N LEU A 608 -7.28 -7.00 26.50
CA LEU A 608 -6.82 -8.25 25.87
C LEU A 608 -6.01 -9.10 26.86
N LYS A 609 -5.01 -8.51 27.53
CA LYS A 609 -4.17 -9.23 28.51
C LYS A 609 -4.98 -9.75 29.71
N VAL A 610 -5.83 -8.92 30.31
CA VAL A 610 -6.62 -9.31 31.50
C VAL A 610 -7.60 -10.45 31.19
N SER A 611 -8.16 -10.50 29.98
CA SER A 611 -9.00 -11.61 29.52
C SER A 611 -8.18 -12.86 29.12
N LEU A 612 -6.95 -12.68 28.63
CA LEU A 612 -6.04 -13.79 28.28
C LEU A 612 -5.42 -14.44 29.52
N ASP A 613 -5.01 -13.66 30.52
CA ASP A 613 -4.36 -14.14 31.76
C ASP A 613 -5.29 -15.06 32.56
N ASP A 614 -6.55 -14.65 32.75
CA ASP A 614 -7.64 -15.44 33.36
C ASP A 614 -8.50 -16.08 32.26
N PHE A 615 -8.12 -17.25 31.75
CA PHE A 615 -8.73 -17.85 30.56
C PHE A 615 -10.10 -18.55 30.82
N SER A 616 -11.00 -17.86 31.52
CA SER A 616 -12.35 -18.34 31.83
C SER A 616 -13.32 -18.15 30.66
N ARG A 617 -14.40 -18.95 30.62
CA ARG A 617 -15.44 -18.93 29.56
C ARG A 617 -15.93 -17.51 29.19
N MET A 618 -16.32 -16.73 30.18
CA MET A 618 -16.78 -15.35 30.02
C MET A 618 -15.68 -14.44 29.45
N ASN A 619 -14.42 -14.66 29.82
CA ASN A 619 -13.30 -13.90 29.28
C ASN A 619 -12.94 -14.31 27.86
N ILE A 620 -13.11 -15.59 27.48
CA ILE A 620 -12.99 -16.05 26.09
C ILE A 620 -14.05 -15.36 25.22
N GLU A 621 -15.31 -15.29 25.66
CA GLU A 621 -16.38 -14.56 24.95
C GLU A 621 -16.03 -13.06 24.77
N ILE A 622 -15.56 -12.39 25.84
CA ILE A 622 -15.12 -10.98 25.82
C ILE A 622 -13.91 -10.77 24.88
N LEU A 623 -12.93 -11.68 24.94
CA LEU A 623 -11.70 -11.66 24.15
C LEU A 623 -12.00 -11.84 22.66
N CYS A 624 -12.84 -12.82 22.29
CA CYS A 624 -13.27 -13.02 20.91
C CYS A 624 -14.03 -11.79 20.39
N ASN A 625 -14.96 -11.22 21.18
CA ASN A 625 -15.70 -10.03 20.78
C ASN A 625 -14.81 -8.79 20.57
N LEU A 626 -13.74 -8.61 21.36
CA LEU A 626 -12.79 -7.52 21.14
C LEU A 626 -11.98 -7.72 19.85
N ILE A 627 -11.53 -8.96 19.60
CA ILE A 627 -10.75 -9.36 18.44
C ILE A 627 -11.58 -9.26 17.14
N GLU A 628 -12.83 -9.73 17.16
CA GLU A 628 -13.78 -9.61 16.04
C GLU A 628 -14.01 -8.14 15.60
N ASN A 629 -14.05 -7.18 16.55
CA ASN A 629 -14.48 -5.81 16.27
C ASN A 629 -13.32 -4.81 16.02
N CYS A 630 -12.10 -5.08 16.51
CA CYS A 630 -10.92 -4.23 16.22
C CYS A 630 -9.60 -4.99 15.98
N GLY A 631 -9.59 -6.33 15.98
CA GLY A 631 -8.36 -7.11 15.85
C GLY A 631 -7.71 -7.00 14.46
N ARG A 632 -8.50 -6.90 13.37
CA ARG A 632 -7.99 -6.62 12.01
C ARG A 632 -7.23 -5.30 11.97
N TYR A 633 -7.85 -4.25 12.51
CA TYR A 633 -7.23 -2.92 12.64
C TYR A 633 -5.93 -2.97 13.45
N LEU A 634 -5.92 -3.67 14.60
CA LEU A 634 -4.72 -3.84 15.43
C LEU A 634 -3.61 -4.68 14.78
N LEU A 635 -3.96 -5.60 13.86
CA LEU A 635 -3.00 -6.43 13.12
C LEU A 635 -2.45 -5.73 11.86
N ARG A 636 -3.26 -4.91 11.19
CA ARG A 636 -2.89 -4.19 9.96
C ARG A 636 -2.19 -2.84 10.19
N ASN A 637 -2.38 -2.24 11.37
CA ASN A 637 -1.65 -1.04 11.81
C ASN A 637 -0.20 -1.42 12.25
N PRO A 638 0.85 -0.90 11.59
CA PRO A 638 2.24 -1.27 11.88
C PRO A 638 2.69 -1.07 13.34
N GLU A 639 2.15 -0.08 14.06
CA GLU A 639 2.57 0.22 15.44
C GLU A 639 2.07 -0.87 16.42
N THR A 640 0.88 -1.42 16.18
CA THR A 640 0.26 -2.43 17.04
C THR A 640 0.46 -3.87 16.55
N ALA A 641 0.78 -4.08 15.27
CA ALA A 641 0.88 -5.39 14.63
C ALA A 641 1.81 -6.39 15.35
N PRO A 642 3.05 -6.05 15.76
CA PRO A 642 3.95 -7.01 16.42
C PRO A 642 3.38 -7.53 17.75
N ARG A 643 2.69 -6.65 18.47
CA ARG A 643 2.03 -6.96 19.74
C ARG A 643 0.75 -7.77 19.55
N MET A 644 0.05 -7.57 18.43
CA MET A 644 -1.14 -8.34 18.05
C MET A 644 -0.78 -9.76 17.59
N MET A 645 0.25 -9.93 16.76
CA MET A 645 0.76 -11.25 16.34
C MET A 645 1.18 -12.11 17.55
N SER A 646 2.04 -11.57 18.43
CA SER A 646 2.47 -12.27 19.65
C SER A 646 1.29 -12.63 20.58
N PHE A 647 0.24 -11.81 20.60
CA PHE A 647 -0.99 -12.11 21.32
C PHE A 647 -1.80 -13.25 20.68
N LEU A 648 -1.96 -13.26 19.35
CA LEU A 648 -2.66 -14.31 18.59
C LEU A 648 -1.94 -15.67 18.72
N GLU A 649 -0.61 -15.71 18.63
CA GLU A 649 0.19 -16.90 18.95
C GLU A 649 -0.09 -17.43 20.36
N THR A 650 -0.11 -16.53 21.35
CA THR A 650 -0.33 -16.89 22.76
C THR A 650 -1.76 -17.38 22.98
N LEU A 651 -2.74 -16.83 22.26
CA LEU A 651 -4.12 -17.28 22.26
C LEU A 651 -4.26 -18.70 21.69
N GLN A 652 -3.69 -18.97 20.51
CA GLN A 652 -3.70 -20.32 19.92
C GLN A 652 -2.94 -21.33 20.80
N ARG A 653 -1.84 -20.92 21.45
CA ARG A 653 -1.10 -21.74 22.41
C ARG A 653 -1.91 -22.06 23.68
N LYS A 654 -2.72 -21.11 24.20
CA LYS A 654 -3.66 -21.41 25.31
C LYS A 654 -4.82 -22.29 24.84
N LYS A 655 -5.33 -22.11 23.62
CA LYS A 655 -6.40 -22.92 23.02
C LYS A 655 -6.04 -24.40 22.90
N SER A 656 -4.80 -24.72 22.51
CA SER A 656 -4.32 -26.10 22.41
C SER A 656 -4.00 -26.72 23.78
N VAL A 657 -3.28 -26.00 24.65
CA VAL A 657 -2.78 -26.52 25.94
C VAL A 657 -3.87 -26.67 27.02
N GLN A 658 -4.95 -25.86 26.99
CA GLN A 658 -6.00 -25.94 28.02
C GLN A 658 -7.22 -26.77 27.59
N HIS A 659 -7.83 -27.45 28.56
CA HIS A 659 -9.09 -28.18 28.41
C HIS A 659 -10.30 -27.23 28.31
N ILE A 660 -10.41 -26.59 27.16
CA ILE A 660 -11.48 -25.65 26.80
C ILE A 660 -12.61 -26.42 26.09
N GLY A 661 -13.86 -25.99 26.28
CA GLY A 661 -15.01 -26.58 25.62
C GLY A 661 -15.01 -26.38 24.11
N GLN A 662 -15.69 -27.27 23.39
CA GLN A 662 -15.79 -27.20 21.92
C GLN A 662 -16.45 -25.89 21.41
N PRO A 663 -17.50 -25.33 22.03
CA PRO A 663 -18.05 -24.03 21.63
C PRO A 663 -17.05 -22.89 21.80
N GLU A 664 -16.28 -22.89 22.88
CA GLU A 664 -15.30 -21.84 23.18
C GLU A 664 -14.05 -21.95 22.29
N ARG A 665 -13.65 -23.17 21.88
CA ARG A 665 -12.62 -23.38 20.85
C ARG A 665 -13.08 -22.85 19.48
N MET A 666 -14.33 -23.11 19.10
CA MET A 666 -14.91 -22.61 17.83
C MET A 666 -15.04 -21.08 17.82
N LEU A 667 -15.36 -20.45 18.95
CA LEU A 667 -15.33 -18.99 19.11
C LEU A 667 -13.93 -18.42 18.84
N ILE A 668 -12.89 -19.04 19.42
CA ILE A 668 -11.49 -18.61 19.19
C ILE A 668 -11.11 -18.78 17.72
N ASP A 669 -11.45 -19.91 17.09
CA ASP A 669 -11.12 -20.14 15.67
C ASP A 669 -11.82 -19.15 14.74
N ASN A 670 -13.10 -18.87 14.96
CA ASN A 670 -13.83 -17.86 14.19
C ASN A 670 -13.21 -16.46 14.36
N ALA A 671 -12.85 -16.07 15.58
CA ALA A 671 -12.25 -14.75 15.85
C ALA A 671 -10.83 -14.61 15.29
N VAL A 672 -10.01 -15.67 15.31
CA VAL A 672 -8.67 -15.66 14.71
C VAL A 672 -8.76 -15.69 13.19
N TYR A 673 -9.58 -16.57 12.59
CA TYR A 673 -9.79 -16.60 11.14
C TYR A 673 -10.42 -15.31 10.60
N TYR A 674 -11.24 -14.62 11.39
CA TYR A 674 -11.67 -13.27 11.06
C TYR A 674 -10.45 -12.35 10.98
N VAL A 675 -9.64 -12.25 12.03
CA VAL A 675 -8.56 -11.25 12.10
C VAL A 675 -7.40 -11.51 11.15
N ASP A 676 -7.00 -12.77 11.00
CA ASP A 676 -5.86 -13.21 10.21
C ASP A 676 -6.31 -14.35 9.26
N PRO A 677 -7.03 -14.02 8.17
CA PRO A 677 -7.44 -15.01 7.19
C PRO A 677 -6.20 -15.51 6.42
N PRO A 678 -6.07 -16.82 6.15
CA PRO A 678 -4.89 -17.37 5.51
C PRO A 678 -4.67 -16.77 4.12
N GLU A 679 -3.40 -16.57 3.77
CA GLU A 679 -2.98 -16.03 2.46
C GLU A 679 -3.54 -16.90 1.32
N ARG A 680 -4.40 -16.30 0.51
CA ARG A 680 -4.74 -16.80 -0.82
C ARG A 680 -3.71 -16.23 -1.80
N SER A 681 -3.33 -17.01 -2.81
CA SER A 681 -2.51 -16.53 -3.91
C SER A 681 -3.14 -15.28 -4.53
N ALA A 682 -2.35 -14.20 -4.66
CA ALA A 682 -2.81 -12.99 -5.32
C ALA A 682 -3.05 -13.29 -6.81
N ILE A 683 -4.24 -12.97 -7.30
CA ILE A 683 -4.63 -13.24 -8.70
C ILE A 683 -3.87 -12.26 -9.60
N GLU A 684 -2.77 -12.72 -10.21
CA GLU A 684 -2.00 -11.92 -11.17
C GLU A 684 -2.85 -11.66 -12.41
N GLN A 685 -3.33 -10.41 -12.55
CA GLN A 685 -4.10 -10.01 -13.74
C GLN A 685 -3.15 -9.87 -14.92
N LYS A 686 -3.03 -10.95 -15.71
CA LYS A 686 -2.17 -11.01 -16.91
C LYS A 686 -2.50 -9.85 -17.86
N GLU A 687 -1.53 -8.96 -18.04
CA GLU A 687 -1.66 -7.83 -18.97
C GLU A 687 -1.91 -8.34 -20.39
N ARG A 688 -2.78 -7.65 -21.14
CA ARG A 688 -3.29 -8.07 -22.45
C ARG A 688 -3.34 -6.89 -23.41
N THR A 689 -2.93 -7.12 -24.65
CA THR A 689 -2.95 -6.08 -25.67
C THR A 689 -4.39 -5.64 -25.96
N PRO A 690 -4.62 -4.39 -26.42
CA PRO A 690 -5.95 -3.93 -26.84
C PRO A 690 -6.59 -4.84 -27.90
N MET A 691 -5.78 -5.50 -28.73
CA MET A 691 -6.23 -6.49 -29.72
C MET A 691 -6.73 -7.77 -29.05
N GLU A 692 -6.00 -8.37 -28.11
CA GLU A 692 -6.52 -9.54 -27.37
C GLU A 692 -7.81 -9.19 -26.61
N LEU A 693 -7.87 -8.01 -25.98
CA LEU A 693 -9.10 -7.55 -25.31
C LEU A 693 -10.27 -7.38 -26.28
N PHE A 694 -10.04 -6.85 -27.49
CA PHE A 694 -11.07 -6.71 -28.52
C PHE A 694 -11.59 -8.07 -29.02
N VAL A 695 -10.68 -8.99 -29.39
CA VAL A 695 -11.06 -10.34 -29.87
C VAL A 695 -11.77 -11.14 -28.78
N ARG A 696 -11.28 -11.11 -27.53
CA ARG A 696 -11.94 -11.75 -26.37
C ARG A 696 -13.32 -11.18 -26.13
N LYS A 697 -13.52 -9.86 -26.25
CA LYS A 697 -14.84 -9.23 -26.14
C LYS A 697 -15.79 -9.73 -27.24
N LEU A 698 -15.36 -9.74 -28.50
CA LEU A 698 -16.19 -10.19 -29.61
C LEU A 698 -16.68 -11.64 -29.45
N ILE A 699 -15.80 -12.56 -29.01
CA ILE A 699 -16.11 -14.00 -28.93
C ILE A 699 -16.74 -14.40 -27.59
N TYR A 700 -16.19 -13.98 -26.45
CA TYR A 700 -16.66 -14.45 -25.13
C TYR A 700 -17.83 -13.64 -24.56
N VAL A 701 -17.91 -12.34 -24.88
CA VAL A 701 -18.90 -11.42 -24.29
C VAL A 701 -20.04 -11.13 -25.25
N ASP A 702 -19.72 -10.59 -26.44
CA ASP A 702 -20.69 -10.01 -27.37
C ASP A 702 -21.36 -11.05 -28.29
N MET A 703 -20.82 -12.28 -28.41
CA MET A 703 -21.33 -13.29 -29.37
C MET A 703 -22.73 -13.82 -29.01
N THR A 704 -23.67 -13.66 -29.93
CA THR A 704 -25.04 -14.19 -29.83
C THR A 704 -25.60 -14.66 -31.18
N LYS A 705 -26.69 -15.43 -31.14
CA LYS A 705 -27.45 -15.89 -32.32
C LYS A 705 -27.96 -14.74 -33.23
N ARG A 706 -27.97 -13.48 -32.76
CA ARG A 706 -28.45 -12.32 -33.51
C ARG A 706 -27.35 -11.48 -34.17
N ASN A 707 -26.08 -11.63 -33.76
CA ASN A 707 -24.98 -10.78 -34.22
C ASN A 707 -23.71 -11.54 -34.66
N TYR A 708 -23.66 -12.87 -34.58
CA TYR A 708 -22.53 -13.67 -35.08
C TYR A 708 -22.12 -13.30 -36.52
N SER A 709 -23.07 -12.99 -37.41
CA SER A 709 -22.81 -12.55 -38.78
C SER A 709 -22.17 -11.16 -38.89
N LYS A 710 -22.37 -10.28 -37.89
CA LYS A 710 -21.66 -9.00 -37.76
C LYS A 710 -20.27 -9.18 -37.15
N ILE A 711 -20.11 -10.16 -36.25
CA ILE A 711 -18.82 -10.53 -35.64
C ILE A 711 -17.90 -11.18 -36.68
N LEU A 712 -18.41 -12.11 -37.49
CA LEU A 712 -17.71 -12.69 -38.64
C LEU A 712 -17.17 -11.61 -39.60
N LYS A 713 -17.99 -10.59 -39.90
CA LYS A 713 -17.58 -9.45 -40.75
C LYS A 713 -16.55 -8.52 -40.10
N GLN A 714 -16.38 -8.54 -38.78
CA GLN A 714 -15.31 -7.83 -38.08
C GLN A 714 -14.03 -8.68 -38.04
N ILE A 715 -14.14 -9.97 -37.73
CA ILE A 715 -13.01 -10.91 -37.73
C ILE A 715 -12.36 -10.99 -39.12
N ARG A 716 -13.16 -11.04 -40.19
CA ARG A 716 -12.68 -10.95 -41.60
C ARG A 716 -12.14 -9.56 -42.02
N ARG A 717 -12.04 -8.61 -41.10
CA ARG A 717 -11.45 -7.27 -41.30
C ARG A 717 -10.30 -6.97 -40.33
N LEU A 718 -9.89 -7.95 -39.53
CA LEU A 718 -8.65 -7.88 -38.76
C LEU A 718 -7.45 -8.05 -39.71
N HIS A 719 -6.25 -7.67 -39.24
CA HIS A 719 -5.01 -7.80 -39.99
C HIS A 719 -4.53 -9.26 -39.95
N TRP A 720 -4.98 -10.08 -40.90
CA TRP A 720 -4.58 -11.49 -41.03
C TRP A 720 -3.12 -11.65 -41.53
N GLU A 721 -2.54 -10.57 -42.03
CA GLU A 721 -1.12 -10.41 -42.32
C GLU A 721 -0.25 -10.29 -41.05
N GLU A 722 -0.83 -9.95 -39.89
CA GLU A 722 -0.12 -9.83 -38.62
C GLU A 722 -0.17 -11.16 -37.84
N ALA A 723 0.99 -11.82 -37.69
CA ALA A 723 1.08 -13.10 -37.00
C ALA A 723 0.59 -13.06 -35.53
N GLU A 724 0.73 -11.93 -34.83
CA GLU A 724 0.18 -11.74 -33.47
C GLU A 724 -1.36 -11.82 -33.47
N VAL A 725 -2.03 -11.19 -34.45
CA VAL A 725 -3.49 -11.20 -34.58
C VAL A 725 -4.01 -12.61 -34.87
N VAL A 726 -3.31 -13.35 -35.74
CA VAL A 726 -3.64 -14.76 -36.04
C VAL A 726 -3.44 -15.64 -34.80
N ALA A 727 -2.35 -15.46 -34.04
CA ALA A 727 -2.10 -16.20 -32.80
C ALA A 727 -3.13 -15.89 -31.70
N ILE A 728 -3.56 -14.62 -31.57
CA ILE A 728 -4.66 -14.21 -30.67
C ILE A 728 -5.97 -14.90 -31.08
N LEU A 729 -6.28 -14.95 -32.38
CA LEU A 729 -7.47 -15.64 -32.89
C LEU A 729 -7.38 -17.15 -32.63
N GLU A 730 -6.24 -17.79 -32.86
CA GLU A 730 -6.03 -19.22 -32.63
C GLU A 730 -6.24 -19.57 -31.14
N LYS A 731 -5.57 -18.83 -30.25
CA LYS A 731 -5.69 -18.91 -28.79
C LYS A 731 -7.13 -18.77 -28.28
N VAL A 732 -7.96 -17.99 -28.97
CA VAL A 732 -9.38 -17.77 -28.62
C VAL A 732 -10.30 -18.84 -29.22
N PHE A 733 -10.13 -19.19 -30.50
CA PHE A 733 -10.95 -20.21 -31.16
C PHE A 733 -10.65 -21.63 -30.66
N SER A 734 -9.45 -21.91 -30.15
CA SER A 734 -9.09 -23.19 -29.52
C SER A 734 -9.49 -23.29 -28.03
N LYS A 735 -10.09 -22.26 -27.41
CA LYS A 735 -10.54 -22.28 -26.00
C LYS A 735 -12.08 -22.19 -25.86
N PRO A 736 -12.86 -23.17 -26.35
CA PRO A 736 -14.33 -23.14 -26.30
C PRO A 736 -14.91 -23.09 -24.88
N GLY A 737 -14.15 -23.55 -23.86
CA GLY A 737 -14.55 -23.47 -22.45
C GLY A 737 -14.76 -22.04 -21.90
N LYS A 738 -14.21 -21.01 -22.55
CA LYS A 738 -14.46 -19.60 -22.20
C LYS A 738 -15.68 -19.01 -22.96
N VAL A 739 -16.32 -19.77 -23.86
CA VAL A 739 -17.59 -19.41 -24.52
C VAL A 739 -18.76 -20.01 -23.74
N LYS A 740 -19.86 -19.26 -23.59
CA LYS A 740 -21.11 -19.74 -22.98
C LYS A 740 -21.59 -21.02 -23.68
N TYR A 741 -21.79 -22.11 -22.94
CA TYR A 741 -22.09 -23.46 -23.47
C TYR A 741 -23.16 -23.50 -24.58
N GLY A 742 -24.30 -22.82 -24.39
CA GLY A 742 -25.38 -22.72 -25.39
C GLY A 742 -25.06 -21.87 -26.65
N SER A 743 -23.84 -21.35 -26.76
CA SER A 743 -23.30 -20.56 -27.88
C SER A 743 -22.04 -21.17 -28.50
N VAL A 744 -21.53 -22.32 -28.01
CA VAL A 744 -20.36 -23.03 -28.59
C VAL A 744 -20.60 -23.35 -30.07
N HIS A 745 -21.82 -23.70 -30.45
CA HIS A 745 -22.18 -23.94 -31.85
C HIS A 745 -22.01 -22.70 -32.78
N LEU A 746 -22.04 -21.48 -32.22
CA LEU A 746 -21.75 -20.25 -33.00
C LEU A 746 -20.26 -20.14 -33.32
N LEU A 747 -19.38 -20.62 -32.44
CA LEU A 747 -17.94 -20.68 -32.71
C LEU A 747 -17.65 -21.61 -33.90
N GLY A 748 -18.38 -22.74 -34.01
CA GLY A 748 -18.30 -23.66 -35.15
C GLY A 748 -18.82 -23.03 -36.46
N ILE A 749 -19.88 -22.22 -36.40
CA ILE A 749 -20.36 -21.42 -37.54
C ILE A 749 -19.33 -20.36 -37.97
N LEU A 750 -18.66 -19.71 -37.00
CA LEU A 750 -17.59 -18.75 -37.31
C LEU A 750 -16.38 -19.45 -37.95
N LEU A 751 -15.93 -20.58 -37.40
CA LEU A 751 -14.75 -21.30 -37.91
C LEU A 751 -15.01 -21.86 -39.32
N SER A 752 -16.16 -22.50 -39.54
CA SER A 752 -16.54 -23.01 -40.87
C SER A 752 -16.71 -21.89 -41.92
N ALA A 753 -17.20 -20.71 -41.53
CA ALA A 753 -17.26 -19.55 -42.41
C ALA A 753 -15.89 -18.88 -42.68
N LEU A 754 -14.87 -19.14 -41.85
CA LEU A 754 -13.50 -18.69 -42.06
C LEU A 754 -12.68 -19.65 -42.94
N TYR A 755 -13.05 -20.94 -43.04
CA TYR A 755 -12.34 -21.95 -43.83
C TYR A 755 -12.12 -21.54 -45.30
N ARG A 756 -13.11 -20.89 -45.93
CA ARG A 756 -13.03 -20.36 -47.31
C ARG A 756 -11.96 -19.27 -47.50
N TYR A 757 -11.44 -18.67 -46.44
CA TYR A 757 -10.48 -17.56 -46.49
C TYR A 757 -9.14 -17.91 -45.84
N HIS A 758 -9.16 -18.70 -44.76
CA HIS A 758 -7.98 -19.06 -43.97
C HIS A 758 -8.01 -20.56 -43.60
N PRO A 759 -7.87 -21.49 -44.57
CA PRO A 759 -8.03 -22.92 -44.32
C PRO A 759 -6.99 -23.48 -43.33
N ALA A 760 -5.73 -23.05 -43.42
CA ALA A 760 -4.67 -23.48 -42.50
C ALA A 760 -4.96 -23.11 -41.03
N PHE A 761 -5.52 -21.91 -40.79
CA PHE A 761 -5.97 -21.48 -39.46
C PHE A 761 -7.08 -22.39 -38.91
N VAL A 762 -8.04 -22.78 -39.76
CA VAL A 762 -9.15 -23.67 -39.35
C VAL A 762 -8.65 -25.06 -38.99
N VAL A 763 -7.76 -25.65 -39.80
CA VAL A 763 -7.13 -26.94 -39.50
C VAL A 763 -6.37 -26.85 -38.18
N LYS A 764 -5.52 -25.82 -38.00
CA LYS A 764 -4.74 -25.62 -36.77
C LYS A 764 -5.61 -25.48 -35.51
N VAL A 765 -6.74 -24.77 -35.59
CA VAL A 765 -7.72 -24.69 -34.49
C VAL A 765 -8.33 -26.05 -34.16
N ILE A 766 -8.65 -26.87 -35.17
CA ILE A 766 -9.20 -28.23 -35.01
C ILE A 766 -8.18 -29.14 -34.32
N ASP A 767 -6.93 -29.15 -34.80
CA ASP A 767 -5.83 -29.93 -34.22
C ASP A 767 -5.61 -29.58 -32.74
N ASN A 768 -5.56 -28.28 -32.42
CA ASN A 768 -5.42 -27.80 -31.05
C ASN A 768 -6.56 -28.25 -30.12
N VAL A 769 -7.80 -28.38 -30.63
CA VAL A 769 -8.95 -28.87 -29.84
C VAL A 769 -8.86 -30.38 -29.61
N ILE A 770 -8.49 -31.15 -30.63
CA ILE A 770 -8.29 -32.61 -30.52
C ILE A 770 -7.12 -32.92 -29.56
N GLU A 771 -6.08 -32.09 -29.57
CA GLU A 771 -4.95 -32.21 -28.64
C GLU A 771 -5.34 -31.79 -27.21
N SER A 772 -6.07 -30.67 -27.03
CA SER A 772 -6.59 -30.27 -25.70
C SER A 772 -7.47 -31.36 -25.08
N MET A 773 -8.31 -32.03 -25.88
CA MET A 773 -9.09 -33.19 -25.45
C MET A 773 -8.23 -34.40 -25.08
N THR A 774 -7.08 -34.59 -25.74
CA THR A 774 -6.11 -35.66 -25.44
C THR A 774 -5.37 -35.37 -24.14
N PHE A 775 -4.80 -34.19 -24.00
CA PHE A 775 -4.15 -33.70 -22.79
C PHE A 775 -5.09 -33.70 -21.57
N GLY A 776 -6.37 -33.41 -21.78
CA GLY A 776 -7.41 -33.55 -20.76
C GLY A 776 -7.59 -34.99 -20.24
N LEU A 777 -7.33 -36.03 -21.06
CA LEU A 777 -7.31 -37.43 -20.63
C LEU A 777 -6.01 -37.84 -19.93
N GLU A 778 -4.92 -37.09 -20.12
CA GLU A 778 -3.64 -37.28 -19.40
C GLU A 778 -3.67 -36.69 -18.00
N GLN A 779 -4.17 -35.46 -17.83
CA GLN A 779 -4.30 -34.85 -16.50
C GLN A 779 -5.44 -35.47 -15.68
N ASN A 780 -6.58 -35.73 -16.33
CA ASN A 780 -7.85 -36.13 -15.75
C ASN A 780 -8.33 -35.33 -14.50
N ASP A 781 -7.91 -34.07 -14.35
CA ASP A 781 -8.30 -33.21 -13.21
C ASP A 781 -9.79 -32.80 -13.28
N TYR A 782 -10.48 -32.88 -12.13
CA TYR A 782 -11.88 -32.49 -11.96
C TYR A 782 -12.12 -30.99 -12.16
N ARG A 783 -11.11 -30.14 -11.89
CA ARG A 783 -11.17 -28.69 -12.10
C ARG A 783 -11.48 -28.34 -13.57
N PHE A 784 -11.00 -29.13 -14.51
CA PHE A 784 -11.16 -28.88 -15.95
C PHE A 784 -12.35 -29.64 -16.58
N TYR A 785 -13.23 -30.27 -15.81
CA TYR A 785 -14.38 -31.01 -16.33
C TYR A 785 -15.32 -30.15 -17.20
N GLN A 786 -15.58 -28.88 -16.83
CA GLN A 786 -16.41 -27.99 -17.64
C GLN A 786 -15.75 -27.64 -18.99
N ARG A 787 -14.43 -27.43 -19.00
CA ARG A 787 -13.63 -27.18 -20.21
C ARG A 787 -13.67 -28.39 -21.15
N ARG A 788 -13.39 -29.59 -20.64
CA ARG A 788 -13.38 -30.85 -21.42
C ARG A 788 -14.75 -31.17 -22.05
N ILE A 789 -15.84 -30.87 -21.36
CA ILE A 789 -17.22 -30.98 -21.89
C ILE A 789 -17.46 -29.96 -23.01
N ALA A 790 -16.98 -28.72 -22.88
CA ALA A 790 -17.09 -27.71 -23.93
C ALA A 790 -16.23 -28.03 -25.17
N GLU A 791 -15.06 -28.63 -25.00
CA GLU A 791 -14.18 -29.09 -26.08
C GLU A 791 -14.80 -30.24 -26.87
N VAL A 792 -15.29 -31.29 -26.18
CA VAL A 792 -16.07 -32.38 -26.81
C VAL A 792 -17.26 -31.84 -27.58
N LYS A 793 -18.04 -30.95 -26.96
CA LYS A 793 -19.18 -30.33 -27.63
C LYS A 793 -18.74 -29.56 -28.88
N TYR A 794 -17.66 -28.78 -28.80
CA TYR A 794 -17.18 -28.02 -29.94
C TYR A 794 -16.77 -28.92 -31.11
N LEU A 795 -16.11 -30.05 -30.85
CA LEU A 795 -15.78 -31.04 -31.88
C LEU A 795 -17.03 -31.65 -32.53
N GLY A 796 -18.06 -31.98 -31.73
CA GLY A 796 -19.35 -32.45 -32.25
C GLY A 796 -20.09 -31.39 -33.09
N GLU A 797 -20.04 -30.12 -32.69
CA GLU A 797 -20.61 -29.03 -33.49
C GLU A 797 -19.80 -28.81 -34.78
N LEU A 798 -18.48 -29.00 -34.79
CA LEU A 798 -17.64 -28.90 -36.00
C LEU A 798 -17.99 -29.98 -37.03
N TYR A 799 -18.32 -31.21 -36.60
CA TYR A 799 -18.95 -32.21 -37.46
C TYR A 799 -20.31 -31.73 -37.99
N ASN A 800 -21.17 -31.16 -37.14
CA ASN A 800 -22.48 -30.64 -37.56
C ASN A 800 -22.38 -29.56 -38.66
N TYR A 801 -21.32 -28.74 -38.64
CA TYR A 801 -21.01 -27.74 -39.69
C TYR A 801 -20.05 -28.25 -40.79
N ARG A 802 -19.92 -29.58 -40.93
CA ARG A 802 -19.16 -30.27 -41.99
C ARG A 802 -17.66 -29.96 -42.05
N MET A 803 -17.05 -29.59 -40.92
CA MET A 803 -15.59 -29.40 -40.80
C MET A 803 -14.85 -30.69 -40.43
N LEU A 804 -15.60 -31.75 -40.08
CA LEU A 804 -15.07 -33.06 -39.71
C LEU A 804 -15.93 -34.15 -40.35
N GLU A 805 -15.29 -35.27 -40.72
CA GLU A 805 -15.98 -36.49 -41.13
C GLU A 805 -16.33 -37.39 -39.92
N HIS A 806 -17.23 -38.34 -40.13
CA HIS A 806 -17.64 -39.26 -39.06
C HIS A 806 -16.52 -40.16 -38.49
N PRO A 807 -15.45 -40.58 -39.21
CA PRO A 807 -14.37 -41.36 -38.61
C PRO A 807 -13.70 -40.63 -37.45
N VAL A 808 -13.34 -39.36 -37.62
CA VAL A 808 -12.66 -38.55 -36.58
C VAL A 808 -13.46 -38.50 -35.28
N ILE A 809 -14.79 -38.42 -35.37
CA ILE A 809 -15.69 -38.44 -34.20
C ILE A 809 -15.68 -39.82 -33.52
N PHE A 810 -15.77 -40.92 -34.28
CA PHE A 810 -15.67 -42.27 -33.71
C PHE A 810 -14.29 -42.52 -33.09
N ASP A 811 -13.22 -42.21 -33.79
CA ASP A 811 -11.84 -42.41 -33.33
C ASP A 811 -11.56 -41.61 -32.05
N THR A 812 -12.08 -40.38 -31.96
CA THR A 812 -12.04 -39.55 -30.75
C THR A 812 -12.80 -40.20 -29.59
N MET A 813 -14.01 -40.73 -29.82
CA MET A 813 -14.77 -41.40 -28.76
C MET A 813 -14.13 -42.74 -28.34
N TYR A 814 -13.52 -43.49 -29.27
CA TYR A 814 -12.72 -44.67 -28.94
C TYR A 814 -11.47 -44.30 -28.14
N LYS A 815 -10.77 -43.21 -28.51
CA LYS A 815 -9.62 -42.67 -27.75
C LYS A 815 -10.05 -42.36 -26.32
N ILE A 816 -11.15 -41.63 -26.12
CA ILE A 816 -11.71 -41.33 -24.78
C ILE A 816 -11.87 -42.58 -23.93
N MET A 817 -12.40 -43.69 -24.45
CA MET A 817 -12.59 -44.92 -23.66
C MET A 817 -11.34 -45.81 -23.51
N THR A 818 -10.41 -45.78 -24.47
CA THR A 818 -9.25 -46.70 -24.49
C THR A 818 -7.96 -46.09 -23.96
N PHE A 819 -7.89 -44.76 -23.81
CA PHE A 819 -6.68 -44.05 -23.37
C PHE A 819 -6.19 -44.53 -22.00
N GLY A 820 -4.93 -44.96 -21.92
CA GLY A 820 -4.31 -45.57 -20.73
C GLY A 820 -4.39 -47.11 -20.65
N TYR A 821 -5.25 -47.78 -21.43
CA TYR A 821 -5.42 -49.24 -21.34
C TYR A 821 -4.52 -50.06 -22.26
N GLY A 822 -4.03 -49.46 -23.36
CA GLY A 822 -3.27 -50.14 -24.42
C GLY A 822 -4.14 -50.98 -25.36
N GLY A 823 -5.45 -50.71 -25.41
CA GLY A 823 -6.46 -51.50 -26.12
C GLY A 823 -7.83 -51.39 -25.44
N PRO A 824 -8.76 -52.33 -25.69
CA PRO A 824 -10.02 -52.41 -24.97
C PRO A 824 -9.81 -52.48 -23.44
N PRO A 825 -10.56 -51.70 -22.64
CA PRO A 825 -10.57 -51.83 -21.19
C PRO A 825 -10.97 -53.25 -20.76
N VAL A 826 -10.31 -53.77 -19.72
CA VAL A 826 -10.50 -55.15 -19.25
C VAL A 826 -11.12 -55.10 -17.84
N PRO A 827 -12.26 -55.76 -17.58
CA PRO A 827 -12.89 -55.81 -16.26
C PRO A 827 -11.89 -56.19 -15.15
N GLY A 828 -11.81 -55.36 -14.12
CA GLY A 828 -10.90 -55.55 -12.99
C GLY A 828 -9.42 -55.17 -13.23
N LYS A 829 -9.02 -54.79 -14.46
CA LYS A 829 -7.69 -54.21 -14.72
C LYS A 829 -7.71 -52.73 -14.34
N TYR A 830 -7.06 -52.38 -13.23
CA TYR A 830 -6.93 -50.99 -12.79
C TYR A 830 -6.14 -50.13 -13.80
N SER A 831 -6.54 -48.87 -13.96
CA SER A 831 -5.87 -47.84 -14.76
C SER A 831 -5.80 -46.55 -13.95
N PRO A 832 -4.61 -45.96 -13.71
CA PRO A 832 -4.49 -44.70 -12.97
C PRO A 832 -5.20 -43.52 -13.65
N LEU A 833 -5.24 -43.52 -14.99
CA LEU A 833 -5.92 -42.49 -15.79
C LEU A 833 -7.42 -42.77 -15.97
N ASP A 834 -7.93 -43.89 -15.47
CA ASP A 834 -9.35 -44.22 -15.53
C ASP A 834 -9.82 -45.08 -14.33
N PRO A 835 -9.89 -44.52 -13.11
CA PRO A 835 -10.31 -45.25 -11.92
C PRO A 835 -11.69 -45.91 -12.10
N PRO A 836 -11.97 -47.07 -11.46
CA PRO A 836 -13.26 -47.76 -11.59
C PRO A 836 -14.47 -46.92 -11.15
N ASP A 837 -14.25 -45.94 -10.29
CA ASP A 837 -15.19 -44.99 -9.70
C ASP A 837 -15.20 -43.60 -10.39
N ASP A 838 -14.36 -43.38 -11.41
CA ASP A 838 -14.50 -42.23 -12.30
C ASP A 838 -15.48 -42.53 -13.44
N PHE A 839 -16.54 -41.74 -13.55
CA PHE A 839 -17.55 -41.84 -14.60
C PHE A 839 -17.46 -40.71 -15.64
N PHE A 840 -16.45 -39.83 -15.56
CA PHE A 840 -16.38 -38.63 -16.39
C PHE A 840 -16.20 -38.93 -17.88
N ARG A 841 -15.45 -39.98 -18.24
CA ARG A 841 -15.34 -40.44 -19.65
C ARG A 841 -16.69 -40.86 -20.24
N ILE A 842 -17.61 -41.40 -19.43
CA ILE A 842 -19.00 -41.70 -19.86
C ILE A 842 -19.73 -40.39 -20.20
N ARG A 843 -19.57 -39.33 -19.38
CA ARG A 843 -20.14 -38.01 -19.64
C ARG A 843 -19.58 -37.36 -20.92
N LEU A 844 -18.28 -37.52 -21.19
CA LEU A 844 -17.66 -37.05 -22.44
C LEU A 844 -18.25 -37.76 -23.67
N VAL A 845 -18.30 -39.10 -23.69
CA VAL A 845 -18.93 -39.85 -24.81
C VAL A 845 -20.40 -39.47 -24.98
N SER A 846 -21.15 -39.33 -23.88
CA SER A 846 -22.55 -38.92 -23.91
C SER A 846 -22.73 -37.53 -24.53
N THR A 847 -21.90 -36.55 -24.16
CA THR A 847 -21.92 -35.17 -24.71
C THR A 847 -21.67 -35.15 -26.23
N MET A 848 -20.78 -36.03 -26.73
CA MET A 848 -20.54 -36.17 -28.17
C MET A 848 -21.77 -36.72 -28.89
N LEU A 849 -22.37 -37.79 -28.35
CA LEU A 849 -23.55 -38.46 -28.90
C LEU A 849 -24.82 -37.57 -28.83
N GLU A 850 -24.99 -36.77 -27.79
CA GLU A 850 -26.02 -35.74 -27.71
C GLU A 850 -25.85 -34.65 -28.77
N THR A 851 -24.60 -34.26 -29.07
CA THR A 851 -24.31 -33.14 -29.97
C THR A 851 -24.39 -33.53 -31.46
N CYS A 852 -23.95 -34.74 -31.83
CA CYS A 852 -23.89 -35.18 -33.24
C CYS A 852 -24.42 -36.61 -33.52
N GLY A 853 -24.67 -37.44 -32.49
CA GLY A 853 -25.05 -38.85 -32.66
C GLY A 853 -26.34 -39.08 -33.44
N MET A 854 -27.26 -38.11 -33.43
CA MET A 854 -28.51 -38.14 -34.20
C MET A 854 -28.31 -38.23 -35.72
N PHE A 855 -27.16 -37.77 -36.23
CA PHE A 855 -26.82 -37.82 -37.66
C PHE A 855 -26.29 -39.19 -38.08
N PHE A 856 -25.83 -40.03 -37.14
CA PHE A 856 -25.36 -41.39 -37.39
C PHE A 856 -26.52 -42.41 -37.43
N ASN A 857 -27.58 -42.11 -38.16
CA ASN A 857 -28.82 -42.90 -38.20
C ASN A 857 -28.97 -43.82 -39.44
N ARG A 858 -28.10 -43.67 -40.45
CA ARG A 858 -28.14 -44.37 -41.75
C ARG A 858 -26.73 -44.66 -42.28
N GLY A 859 -26.64 -45.53 -43.29
CA GLY A 859 -25.41 -45.80 -44.03
C GLY A 859 -24.28 -46.41 -43.19
N ALA A 860 -23.02 -46.19 -43.62
CA ALA A 860 -21.84 -46.68 -42.92
C ALA A 860 -21.69 -46.09 -41.51
N ALA A 861 -21.99 -44.80 -41.32
CA ALA A 861 -21.98 -44.16 -40.01
C ALA A 861 -23.02 -44.77 -39.05
N GLY A 862 -24.18 -45.20 -39.55
CA GLY A 862 -25.17 -45.96 -38.79
C GLY A 862 -24.61 -47.28 -38.25
N LYS A 863 -23.99 -48.10 -39.11
CA LYS A 863 -23.32 -49.36 -38.71
C LYS A 863 -22.21 -49.11 -37.69
N LYS A 864 -21.37 -48.09 -37.92
CA LYS A 864 -20.29 -47.70 -37.00
C LYS A 864 -20.84 -47.28 -35.63
N LEU A 865 -21.97 -46.57 -35.57
CA LEU A 865 -22.60 -46.23 -34.29
C LEU A 865 -23.15 -47.47 -33.57
N ASP A 866 -23.74 -48.44 -34.27
CA ASP A 866 -24.26 -49.67 -33.62
C ASP A 866 -23.11 -50.52 -33.04
N TYR A 867 -21.98 -50.60 -33.75
CA TYR A 867 -20.74 -51.21 -33.26
C TYR A 867 -20.15 -50.42 -32.07
N PHE A 868 -20.13 -49.08 -32.16
CA PHE A 868 -19.65 -48.20 -31.10
C PHE A 868 -20.50 -48.30 -29.82
N LEU A 869 -21.83 -48.29 -29.92
CA LEU A 869 -22.74 -48.41 -28.76
C LEU A 869 -22.59 -49.77 -28.07
N SER A 870 -22.29 -50.82 -28.83
CA SER A 870 -21.96 -52.15 -28.28
C SER A 870 -20.68 -52.11 -27.44
N PHE A 871 -19.65 -51.37 -27.88
CA PHE A 871 -18.41 -51.17 -27.14
C PHE A 871 -18.56 -50.21 -25.95
N PHE A 872 -19.31 -49.12 -26.10
CA PHE A 872 -19.60 -48.16 -25.03
C PHE A 872 -20.36 -48.81 -23.88
N GLN A 873 -21.36 -49.64 -24.20
CA GLN A 873 -22.06 -50.47 -23.22
C GLN A 873 -21.11 -51.45 -22.50
N TYR A 874 -20.20 -52.10 -23.23
CA TYR A 874 -19.17 -52.96 -22.63
C TYR A 874 -18.26 -52.16 -21.68
N TYR A 875 -17.78 -50.98 -22.09
CA TYR A 875 -16.96 -50.09 -21.28
C TYR A 875 -17.68 -49.67 -19.99
N ILE A 876 -18.96 -49.26 -20.07
CA ILE A 876 -19.79 -48.93 -18.91
C ILE A 876 -19.81 -50.08 -17.88
N PHE A 877 -19.93 -51.33 -18.33
CA PHE A 877 -19.89 -52.50 -17.45
C PHE A 877 -18.48 -52.92 -16.97
N THR A 878 -17.41 -52.20 -17.35
CA THR A 878 -16.07 -52.36 -16.73
C THR A 878 -15.90 -51.50 -15.47
N LYS A 879 -16.80 -50.54 -15.22
CA LYS A 879 -16.77 -49.61 -14.08
C LYS A 879 -17.43 -50.18 -12.83
N ALA A 880 -17.30 -49.46 -11.72
CA ALA A 880 -18.07 -49.69 -10.50
C ALA A 880 -19.58 -49.43 -10.73
N SER A 881 -20.41 -49.77 -9.74
CA SER A 881 -21.85 -49.50 -9.78
C SER A 881 -22.13 -48.01 -10.05
N LEU A 882 -22.86 -47.74 -11.13
CA LEU A 882 -23.14 -46.39 -11.60
C LEU A 882 -23.95 -45.57 -10.56
N PRO A 883 -23.58 -44.30 -10.33
CA PRO A 883 -24.47 -43.34 -9.70
C PRO A 883 -25.72 -43.10 -10.55
N MET A 884 -26.86 -42.86 -9.90
CA MET A 884 -28.17 -42.79 -10.56
C MET A 884 -28.27 -41.67 -11.62
N ASP A 885 -27.52 -40.57 -11.47
CA ASP A 885 -27.42 -39.52 -12.50
C ASP A 885 -26.66 -39.99 -13.76
N ILE A 886 -25.68 -40.87 -13.61
CA ILE A 886 -24.96 -41.50 -14.73
C ILE A 886 -25.85 -42.57 -15.39
N GLU A 887 -26.62 -43.33 -14.62
CA GLU A 887 -27.61 -44.27 -15.16
C GLU A 887 -28.64 -43.56 -16.04
N PHE A 888 -29.23 -42.46 -15.57
CA PHE A 888 -30.16 -41.66 -16.38
C PHE A 888 -29.48 -41.06 -17.62
N LEU A 889 -28.28 -40.49 -17.50
CA LEU A 889 -27.54 -39.96 -18.65
C LEU A 889 -27.28 -41.01 -19.73
N VAL A 890 -26.88 -42.23 -19.33
CA VAL A 890 -26.69 -43.36 -20.25
C VAL A 890 -28.02 -43.75 -20.88
N HIS A 891 -29.09 -43.91 -20.09
CA HIS A 891 -30.42 -44.24 -20.62
C HIS A 891 -30.91 -43.21 -21.64
N ASP A 892 -30.80 -41.92 -21.36
CA ASP A 892 -31.22 -40.83 -22.26
C ASP A 892 -30.35 -40.77 -23.52
N THR A 893 -29.02 -40.95 -23.40
CA THR A 893 -28.08 -40.98 -24.54
C THR A 893 -28.38 -42.13 -25.51
N PHE A 894 -28.62 -43.33 -24.99
CA PHE A 894 -28.99 -44.50 -25.80
C PHE A 894 -30.40 -44.34 -26.38
N ALA A 895 -31.37 -43.84 -25.61
CA ALA A 895 -32.73 -43.60 -26.10
C ALA A 895 -32.79 -42.53 -27.20
N LEU A 896 -31.97 -41.48 -27.10
CA LEU A 896 -31.81 -40.43 -28.11
C LEU A 896 -31.24 -41.01 -29.42
N THR A 897 -30.07 -41.66 -29.35
CA THR A 897 -29.34 -42.13 -30.54
C THR A 897 -29.93 -43.40 -31.17
N ARG A 898 -30.53 -44.29 -30.37
CA ARG A 898 -31.16 -45.55 -30.77
C ARG A 898 -32.36 -45.88 -29.86
N PRO A 899 -33.56 -45.34 -30.13
CA PRO A 899 -34.78 -45.57 -29.32
C PRO A 899 -35.21 -47.04 -29.13
N GLN A 900 -34.67 -47.97 -29.94
CA GLN A 900 -34.95 -49.41 -29.85
C GLN A 900 -33.79 -50.22 -29.21
N TRP A 901 -32.76 -49.55 -28.68
CA TRP A 901 -31.61 -50.25 -28.10
C TRP A 901 -31.97 -50.97 -26.80
N LYS A 902 -31.70 -52.27 -26.73
CA LYS A 902 -31.84 -53.02 -25.48
C LYS A 902 -30.53 -52.91 -24.69
N ILE A 903 -30.54 -52.08 -23.64
CA ILE A 903 -29.42 -52.01 -22.70
C ILE A 903 -29.26 -53.36 -21.97
N ALA A 904 -28.01 -53.83 -21.88
CA ALA A 904 -27.65 -55.08 -21.23
C ALA A 904 -27.90 -55.03 -19.70
N SER A 905 -28.33 -56.15 -19.11
CA SER A 905 -28.59 -56.23 -17.66
C SER A 905 -27.36 -56.59 -16.81
N GLY A 906 -26.16 -56.60 -17.40
CA GLY A 906 -24.91 -56.97 -16.72
C GLY A 906 -23.77 -57.29 -17.69
N LEU A 907 -22.55 -57.35 -17.15
CA LEU A 907 -21.31 -57.52 -17.91
C LEU A 907 -21.32 -58.73 -18.86
N GLU A 908 -21.89 -59.87 -18.46
CA GLU A 908 -22.01 -61.04 -19.34
C GLU A 908 -22.82 -60.78 -20.61
N GLU A 909 -23.91 -60.03 -20.52
CA GLU A 909 -24.74 -59.69 -21.69
C GLU A 909 -24.06 -58.62 -22.54
N ALA A 910 -23.38 -57.65 -21.92
CA ALA A 910 -22.60 -56.64 -22.61
C ALA A 910 -21.41 -57.24 -23.39
N VAL A 911 -20.68 -58.20 -22.78
CA VAL A 911 -19.60 -58.95 -23.45
C VAL A 911 -20.13 -59.76 -24.64
N LYS A 912 -21.26 -60.45 -24.48
CA LYS A 912 -21.88 -61.23 -25.58
C LYS A 912 -22.34 -60.32 -26.72
N ALA A 913 -22.95 -59.17 -26.41
CA ALA A 913 -23.33 -58.17 -27.39
C ALA A 913 -22.12 -57.60 -28.15
N PHE A 914 -21.05 -57.22 -27.44
CA PHE A 914 -19.82 -56.71 -28.08
C PHE A 914 -19.11 -57.78 -28.92
N GLN A 915 -19.03 -59.03 -28.46
CA GLN A 915 -18.46 -60.13 -29.25
C GLN A 915 -19.25 -60.40 -30.54
N LEU A 916 -20.59 -60.34 -30.48
CA LEU A 916 -21.44 -60.44 -31.67
C LEU A 916 -21.22 -59.26 -32.62
N ALA A 917 -21.09 -58.03 -32.10
CA ALA A 917 -20.81 -56.84 -32.90
C ALA A 917 -19.44 -56.94 -33.59
N VAL A 918 -18.38 -57.39 -32.90
CA VAL A 918 -17.05 -57.66 -33.50
C VAL A 918 -17.13 -58.74 -34.58
N ALA A 919 -17.85 -59.84 -34.33
CA ALA A 919 -18.01 -60.92 -35.30
C ALA A 919 -18.91 -60.56 -36.50
N GLN A 920 -19.67 -59.47 -36.40
CA GLN A 920 -20.46 -58.89 -37.49
C GLN A 920 -19.64 -57.86 -38.27
N ASP A 921 -18.91 -56.98 -37.58
CA ASP A 921 -18.02 -55.98 -38.18
C ASP A 921 -16.93 -56.63 -39.04
N GLN A 922 -16.25 -57.66 -38.52
CA GLN A 922 -15.27 -58.47 -39.26
C GLN A 922 -15.86 -59.15 -40.51
N LYS A 923 -17.17 -59.43 -40.54
CA LYS A 923 -17.84 -59.98 -41.73
C LYS A 923 -18.15 -58.90 -42.76
N SER A 924 -18.48 -57.68 -42.36
CA SER A 924 -18.60 -56.55 -43.30
C SER A 924 -17.25 -56.10 -43.86
N ALA A 925 -16.20 -56.03 -43.02
CA ALA A 925 -14.84 -55.71 -43.45
C ALA A 925 -14.24 -56.76 -44.42
N GLY A 926 -14.77 -57.99 -44.41
CA GLY A 926 -14.46 -59.04 -45.38
C GLY A 926 -15.22 -58.94 -46.70
N VAL A 927 -16.20 -58.03 -46.83
CA VAL A 927 -17.02 -57.83 -48.04
C VAL A 927 -16.64 -56.54 -48.79
N ASP A 928 -16.29 -55.46 -48.09
CA ASP A 928 -15.87 -54.17 -48.69
C ASP A 928 -14.48 -54.22 -49.41
N LYS A 929 -13.91 -55.41 -49.65
CA LYS A 929 -12.64 -55.60 -50.39
C LYS A 929 -12.84 -56.14 -51.82
N GLY A 930 -14.02 -55.98 -52.42
CA GLY A 930 -14.40 -56.76 -53.60
C GLY A 930 -15.38 -56.14 -54.61
N VAL A 931 -15.59 -54.82 -54.60
CA VAL A 931 -16.22 -54.06 -55.71
C VAL A 931 -15.52 -52.70 -55.83
N ASP A 932 -15.64 -52.04 -56.97
CA ASP A 932 -15.08 -50.73 -57.35
C ASP A 932 -13.58 -50.71 -57.72
N VAL A 933 -13.30 -51.37 -58.85
CA VAL A 933 -12.31 -50.93 -59.85
C VAL A 933 -13.13 -50.47 -61.07
N ASP A 934 -12.66 -49.43 -61.75
CA ASP A 934 -13.42 -48.59 -62.69
C ASP A 934 -14.51 -47.76 -61.95
N ASP A 935 -14.81 -46.51 -62.30
CA ASP A 935 -14.51 -45.76 -63.53
C ASP A 935 -14.11 -44.30 -63.24
N ALA A 936 -13.54 -43.62 -64.24
CA ALA A 936 -13.22 -42.19 -64.19
C ALA A 936 -13.89 -41.45 -65.36
N THR A 937 -14.31 -40.21 -65.12
CA THR A 937 -14.98 -39.29 -66.06
C THR A 937 -16.45 -39.62 -66.41
N SER A 938 -17.35 -38.71 -66.05
CA SER A 938 -18.47 -38.30 -66.92
C SER A 938 -19.05 -36.99 -66.40
N ASP A 939 -18.98 -35.95 -67.24
CA ASP A 939 -19.77 -34.71 -67.11
C ASP A 939 -21.00 -34.83 -68.03
N ALA A 940 -21.96 -33.90 -67.90
CA ALA A 940 -23.20 -33.67 -68.69
C ALA A 940 -24.57 -33.95 -68.03
N LEU A 941 -25.16 -32.87 -67.50
CA LEU A 941 -26.44 -32.25 -67.90
C LEU A 941 -27.68 -33.11 -68.27
N SER A 942 -28.75 -32.96 -67.47
CA SER A 942 -30.16 -32.72 -67.89
C SER A 942 -31.01 -32.36 -66.63
N ASP A 943 -31.72 -31.25 -66.44
CA ASP A 943 -32.48 -30.30 -67.30
C ASP A 943 -33.99 -30.65 -67.44
N ASP A 944 -34.85 -29.86 -66.77
CA ASP A 944 -36.29 -29.58 -67.07
C ASP A 944 -36.80 -28.41 -66.18
N ASP A 945 -37.73 -27.58 -66.70
CA ASP A 945 -38.13 -26.23 -66.19
C ASP A 945 -39.16 -26.26 -65.01
N ASN A 946 -39.69 -25.19 -64.39
CA ASN A 946 -39.75 -23.71 -64.61
C ASN A 946 -39.87 -22.99 -63.22
N ASP A 947 -40.26 -21.72 -62.93
CA ASP A 947 -40.84 -20.56 -63.64
C ASP A 947 -40.28 -19.21 -63.09
N GLU A 948 -40.30 -18.13 -63.91
CA GLU A 948 -40.50 -16.68 -63.62
C GLU A 948 -39.71 -15.96 -62.46
N ASP A 949 -39.15 -14.75 -62.60
CA ASP A 949 -38.92 -13.84 -63.76
C ASP A 949 -37.98 -12.64 -63.40
N GLY A 950 -37.35 -11.98 -64.39
CA GLY A 950 -36.94 -10.55 -64.35
C GLY A 950 -35.49 -10.11 -64.04
N ASP A 951 -34.77 -9.66 -65.09
CA ASP A 951 -33.90 -8.45 -65.26
C ASP A 951 -32.81 -8.05 -64.21
N ASP A 952 -31.61 -7.57 -64.59
CA ASP A 952 -30.92 -7.47 -65.90
C ASP A 952 -29.39 -7.21 -65.73
N ASN A 953 -28.59 -7.42 -66.80
CA ASN A 953 -27.23 -6.94 -67.17
C ASN A 953 -26.38 -6.08 -66.19
N ASP A 954 -25.04 -6.13 -66.13
CA ASP A 954 -24.00 -7.09 -66.59
C ASP A 954 -22.75 -6.88 -65.67
N ASP A 955 -21.43 -6.87 -65.99
CA ASP A 955 -20.58 -6.87 -67.19
C ASP A 955 -19.26 -7.64 -66.89
N SER A 956 -18.51 -8.04 -67.91
CA SER A 956 -17.41 -9.03 -67.92
C SER A 956 -15.98 -8.45 -67.94
N ALA A 957 -14.98 -9.23 -67.48
CA ALA A 957 -13.58 -9.17 -67.93
C ALA A 957 -12.79 -10.44 -67.52
N SER A 958 -12.00 -11.00 -68.44
CA SER A 958 -11.24 -12.26 -68.28
C SER A 958 -9.88 -12.21 -68.98
N GLU A 959 -8.86 -12.85 -68.40
CA GLU A 959 -7.56 -13.27 -68.97
C GLU A 959 -6.92 -14.18 -67.87
N GLU A 960 -6.36 -15.39 -68.08
CA GLU A 960 -5.43 -15.93 -69.11
C GLU A 960 -4.06 -15.21 -69.09
N GLU A 961 -2.89 -15.87 -69.03
CA GLU A 961 -2.56 -17.30 -68.82
C GLU A 961 -1.10 -17.42 -68.26
N GLU A 962 -0.41 -18.53 -68.57
CA GLU A 962 1.05 -18.79 -68.50
C GLU A 962 1.67 -19.49 -67.26
N VAL A 963 2.78 -20.19 -67.55
CA VAL A 963 3.38 -21.31 -66.81
C VAL A 963 4.91 -21.21 -66.88
N GLU A 964 5.62 -21.60 -65.82
CA GLU A 964 7.00 -22.08 -65.91
C GLU A 964 7.19 -23.33 -65.03
N ASP A 965 7.28 -24.50 -65.66
CA ASP A 965 7.83 -25.72 -65.06
C ASP A 965 9.36 -25.66 -65.05
N MET A 966 10.01 -26.27 -64.05
CA MET A 966 11.36 -26.81 -64.18
C MET A 966 11.55 -28.05 -63.29
N ASP A 967 11.30 -29.20 -63.91
CA ASP A 967 12.00 -30.48 -63.82
C ASP A 967 12.19 -31.18 -62.45
N GLU A 968 11.66 -32.41 -62.40
CA GLU A 968 12.02 -33.48 -61.46
C GLU A 968 13.41 -34.07 -61.77
N ASP A 969 14.09 -34.66 -60.78
CA ASP A 969 14.57 -36.05 -60.96
C ASP A 969 14.84 -36.79 -59.62
N SER A 970 14.86 -38.11 -59.75
CA SER A 970 14.96 -39.25 -58.82
C SER A 970 16.34 -39.42 -58.09
N ASP A 971 16.58 -40.37 -57.18
CA ASP A 971 15.85 -41.59 -56.75
C ASP A 971 16.19 -42.04 -55.29
N SER A 972 15.58 -43.16 -54.86
CA SER A 972 15.64 -43.89 -53.57
C SER A 972 17.04 -44.20 -52.98
N ASP A 973 17.20 -44.14 -51.63
CA ASP A 973 17.20 -45.37 -50.80
C ASP A 973 17.20 -45.16 -49.26
N SER A 974 16.89 -46.24 -48.53
CA SER A 974 16.55 -46.23 -47.10
C SER A 974 17.70 -46.45 -46.11
N ALA A 975 17.63 -45.82 -44.94
CA ALA A 975 18.29 -46.29 -43.71
C ALA A 975 17.49 -45.91 -42.44
N PHE A 976 17.44 -46.82 -41.46
CA PHE A 976 17.03 -46.51 -40.08
C PHE A 976 18.24 -45.98 -39.30
N ASP A 977 18.04 -45.00 -38.42
CA ASP A 977 18.80 -44.90 -37.17
C ASP A 977 17.96 -44.22 -36.06
N GLU A 978 18.25 -44.52 -34.80
CA GLU A 978 17.45 -44.09 -33.63
C GLU A 978 18.05 -42.87 -32.92
N GLU A 979 17.75 -41.64 -33.37
CA GLU A 979 18.06 -40.45 -32.57
C GLU A 979 17.00 -40.19 -31.50
N ALA A 980 17.40 -40.33 -30.23
CA ALA A 980 16.54 -40.10 -29.07
C ALA A 980 16.23 -38.61 -28.87
N ILE A 981 15.11 -38.13 -29.41
CA ILE A 981 14.62 -36.77 -29.17
C ILE A 981 14.30 -36.57 -27.68
N VAL A 982 15.20 -35.88 -26.97
CA VAL A 982 14.97 -35.44 -25.59
C VAL A 982 13.97 -34.28 -25.61
N VAL A 983 12.68 -34.62 -25.55
CA VAL A 983 11.60 -33.63 -25.42
C VAL A 983 11.69 -32.98 -24.04
N THR A 984 12.36 -31.83 -23.97
CA THR A 984 12.30 -30.93 -22.81
C THR A 984 10.89 -30.35 -22.71
N ARG A 985 10.01 -30.99 -21.93
CA ARG A 985 8.71 -30.41 -21.55
C ARG A 985 8.95 -29.01 -20.97
N GLN A 986 8.32 -28.00 -21.55
CA GLN A 986 8.02 -26.77 -20.82
C GLN A 986 6.91 -27.10 -19.82
N GLU A 987 7.06 -26.64 -18.59
CA GLU A 987 5.96 -26.62 -17.62
C GLU A 987 5.03 -25.46 -18.01
N GLU A 988 3.73 -25.75 -18.21
CA GLU A 988 2.77 -24.74 -18.67
C GLU A 988 2.26 -23.91 -17.47
N GLU A 989 2.32 -22.58 -17.58
CA GLU A 989 1.73 -21.67 -16.58
C GLU A 989 0.21 -21.88 -16.49
N VAL A 990 -0.29 -22.28 -15.32
CA VAL A 990 -1.72 -22.30 -15.02
C VAL A 990 -2.25 -20.86 -15.01
N ASP A 991 -3.30 -20.57 -15.78
CA ASP A 991 -3.89 -19.22 -15.85
C ASP A 991 -4.55 -18.87 -14.51
N PRO A 992 -4.11 -17.83 -13.78
CA PRO A 992 -4.65 -17.48 -12.46
C PRO A 992 -6.13 -17.06 -12.51
N GLU A 993 -6.69 -16.73 -13.68
CA GLU A 993 -8.14 -16.57 -13.84
C GLU A 993 -8.90 -17.90 -13.63
N ASP A 994 -8.35 -19.03 -14.09
CA ASP A 994 -9.02 -20.34 -13.98
C ASP A 994 -9.03 -20.85 -12.52
N GLU A 995 -7.98 -20.57 -11.75
CA GLU A 995 -7.93 -20.93 -10.32
C GLU A 995 -8.81 -20.00 -9.45
N ALA A 996 -8.92 -18.71 -9.82
CA ALA A 996 -9.81 -17.75 -9.16
C ALA A 996 -11.31 -18.06 -9.39
N ASP A 997 -11.71 -18.36 -10.63
CA ASP A 997 -13.08 -18.78 -10.94
C ASP A 997 -13.42 -20.12 -10.25
N PHE A 998 -12.44 -21.02 -10.11
CA PHE A 998 -12.59 -22.27 -9.35
C PHE A 998 -12.82 -22.02 -7.85
N GLU A 999 -11.99 -21.22 -7.17
CA GLU A 999 -12.21 -20.86 -5.75
C GLU A 999 -13.62 -20.25 -5.54
N ARG A 1000 -14.07 -19.42 -6.48
CA ARG A 1000 -15.35 -18.71 -6.40
C ARG A 1000 -16.54 -19.65 -6.52
N GLU A 1001 -16.54 -20.55 -7.49
CA GLU A 1001 -17.61 -21.55 -7.63
C GLU A 1001 -17.53 -22.64 -6.56
N TYR A 1002 -16.34 -23.00 -6.06
CA TYR A 1002 -16.20 -23.89 -4.91
C TYR A 1002 -16.78 -23.29 -3.62
N ALA A 1003 -16.46 -22.01 -3.32
CA ALA A 1003 -17.04 -21.30 -2.17
C ALA A 1003 -18.57 -21.18 -2.29
N LYS A 1004 -19.10 -20.99 -3.50
CA LYS A 1004 -20.54 -20.96 -3.80
C LYS A 1004 -21.20 -22.34 -3.62
N MET A 1005 -20.60 -23.43 -4.13
CA MET A 1005 -21.07 -24.80 -3.89
C MET A 1005 -21.10 -25.15 -2.40
N MET A 1006 -20.07 -24.73 -1.64
CA MET A 1006 -20.02 -24.91 -0.18
C MET A 1006 -21.13 -24.13 0.53
N ALA A 1007 -21.46 -22.92 0.07
CA ALA A 1007 -22.58 -22.14 0.59
C ALA A 1007 -23.94 -22.79 0.26
N GLU A 1008 -24.17 -23.22 -0.99
CA GLU A 1008 -25.39 -23.91 -1.42
C GLU A 1008 -25.60 -25.24 -0.66
N SER A 1009 -24.51 -25.97 -0.36
CA SER A 1009 -24.53 -27.18 0.48
C SER A 1009 -24.79 -26.92 1.98
N LEU A 1010 -24.74 -25.67 2.43
CA LEU A 1010 -25.17 -25.23 3.78
C LEU A 1010 -26.61 -24.67 3.75
N GLU A 1011 -27.04 -24.07 2.65
CA GLU A 1011 -28.41 -23.57 2.43
C GLU A 1011 -29.43 -24.72 2.33
N SER A 1012 -29.08 -25.82 1.65
CA SER A 1012 -29.94 -27.01 1.53
C SER A 1012 -30.37 -27.57 2.89
N ARG A 1013 -29.47 -27.53 3.88
CA ARG A 1013 -29.71 -27.99 5.26
C ARG A 1013 -30.61 -27.05 6.08
N LYS A 1014 -30.93 -25.83 5.59
CA LYS A 1014 -31.84 -24.90 6.27
C LYS A 1014 -33.32 -25.24 6.04
N PHE A 1015 -33.65 -26.03 5.02
CA PHE A 1015 -35.03 -26.31 4.63
C PHE A 1015 -35.59 -27.66 5.11
N GLU A 1016 -34.79 -28.50 5.79
CA GLU A 1016 -35.31 -29.68 6.47
C GLU A 1016 -36.24 -29.30 7.63
N ARG A 1017 -37.55 -29.50 7.44
CA ARG A 1017 -38.55 -29.32 8.49
C ARG A 1017 -38.35 -30.34 9.60
N LYS A 1018 -37.70 -29.91 10.69
CA LYS A 1018 -37.64 -30.65 11.96
C LYS A 1018 -39.04 -31.11 12.39
N GLN A 1019 -39.27 -32.42 12.37
CA GLN A 1019 -40.32 -33.02 13.18
C GLN A 1019 -39.92 -32.88 14.65
N LEU A 1020 -40.83 -32.39 15.51
CA LEU A 1020 -40.61 -32.41 16.95
C LEU A 1020 -40.89 -33.82 17.47
N PHE A 1021 -39.86 -34.45 18.04
CA PHE A 1021 -40.01 -35.65 18.86
C PHE A 1021 -39.36 -35.38 20.22
N ASP A 1022 -40.11 -35.59 21.30
CA ASP A 1022 -39.76 -35.16 22.66
C ASP A 1022 -39.44 -36.38 23.53
N VAL A 1023 -38.16 -36.55 23.91
CA VAL A 1023 -37.67 -37.68 24.70
C VAL A 1023 -36.76 -37.14 25.82
N PRO A 1024 -37.08 -37.37 27.11
CA PRO A 1024 -36.33 -36.77 28.22
C PRO A 1024 -35.00 -37.50 28.51
N LEU A 1025 -33.94 -36.71 28.71
CA LEU A 1025 -32.59 -37.18 29.04
C LEU A 1025 -32.45 -37.67 30.50
N PRO A 1026 -31.73 -38.78 30.78
CA PRO A 1026 -31.44 -39.21 32.14
C PRO A 1026 -30.46 -38.28 32.88
N VAL A 1027 -30.81 -37.89 34.11
CA VAL A 1027 -29.97 -37.03 34.95
C VAL A 1027 -28.98 -37.88 35.77
N ARG A 1028 -27.67 -37.71 35.55
CA ARG A 1028 -26.65 -38.20 36.49
C ARG A 1028 -26.61 -37.32 37.73
N SER A 1029 -26.62 -37.93 38.91
CA SER A 1029 -26.53 -37.24 40.20
C SER A 1029 -25.14 -36.67 40.47
N LYS A 1030 -25.09 -35.57 41.23
CA LYS A 1030 -23.85 -35.04 41.81
C LYS A 1030 -23.60 -35.72 43.16
N THR A 1031 -22.40 -36.27 43.37
CA THR A 1031 -21.93 -36.75 44.67
C THR A 1031 -20.79 -35.85 45.16
N ARG A 1032 -20.73 -35.60 46.47
CA ARG A 1032 -19.74 -34.74 47.13
C ARG A 1032 -18.62 -35.58 47.75
N GLU A 1033 -17.44 -34.99 47.91
CA GLU A 1033 -16.22 -35.62 48.42
C GLU A 1033 -16.38 -36.28 49.81
N ALA A 1034 -15.71 -37.42 50.02
CA ALA A 1034 -15.00 -37.76 51.27
C ALA A 1034 -14.19 -39.08 51.18
N THR A 1035 -12.86 -38.97 51.36
CA THR A 1035 -11.93 -39.99 51.91
C THR A 1035 -11.75 -41.37 51.23
N SER A 1036 -10.59 -41.98 51.53
CA SER A 1036 -10.01 -43.17 50.92
C SER A 1036 -9.98 -44.40 51.84
N THR A 1037 -10.26 -45.58 51.30
CA THR A 1037 -9.72 -46.88 51.77
C THR A 1037 -9.77 -47.92 50.63
N GLU A 1038 -9.09 -49.05 50.83
CA GLU A 1038 -8.78 -50.05 49.80
C GLU A 1038 -9.87 -51.14 49.61
N GLY A 1039 -9.91 -51.70 48.40
CA GLY A 1039 -10.18 -53.13 48.19
C GLY A 1039 -11.64 -53.60 48.06
N GLY A 1040 -11.80 -54.72 47.35
CA GLY A 1040 -13.03 -55.53 47.33
C GLY A 1040 -13.77 -55.58 45.99
N GLU A 1041 -13.54 -56.64 45.21
CA GLU A 1041 -14.56 -57.13 44.26
C GLU A 1041 -15.73 -57.75 45.06
N GLY A 1042 -16.96 -57.62 44.55
CA GLY A 1042 -18.14 -58.13 45.22
C GLY A 1042 -19.37 -58.17 44.32
N GLU A 1043 -19.64 -59.35 43.74
CA GLU A 1043 -20.83 -59.57 42.92
C GLU A 1043 -22.12 -59.47 43.74
N SER A 1044 -23.18 -58.93 43.11
CA SER A 1044 -24.56 -59.06 43.59
C SER A 1044 -25.54 -59.03 42.39
N PRO A 1045 -26.71 -59.70 42.49
CA PRO A 1045 -27.43 -60.21 41.31
C PRO A 1045 -28.24 -59.15 40.54
N PRO A 1046 -28.58 -59.43 39.26
CA PRO A 1046 -29.20 -58.44 38.36
C PRO A 1046 -30.65 -58.11 38.73
N GLY A 1047 -30.88 -56.88 39.20
CA GLY A 1047 -32.22 -56.29 39.32
C GLY A 1047 -32.91 -56.17 37.96
N HIS A 1048 -34.15 -56.64 37.87
CA HIS A 1048 -34.85 -56.85 36.58
C HIS A 1048 -35.69 -55.64 36.09
N THR A 1049 -35.38 -54.44 36.57
CA THR A 1049 -36.13 -53.19 36.26
C THR A 1049 -35.19 -52.04 35.88
N MET A 1050 -35.67 -51.13 35.02
CA MET A 1050 -35.02 -49.85 34.71
C MET A 1050 -35.96 -48.69 35.06
N ALA A 1051 -35.40 -47.63 35.65
CA ALA A 1051 -36.16 -46.46 36.11
C ALA A 1051 -36.14 -45.32 35.07
N PHE A 1052 -37.33 -44.83 34.72
CA PHE A 1052 -37.55 -43.74 33.76
C PHE A 1052 -38.22 -42.55 34.45
N SER A 1053 -37.88 -41.31 34.09
CA SER A 1053 -38.52 -40.10 34.66
C SER A 1053 -39.59 -39.54 33.72
N LEU A 1054 -40.86 -39.81 34.02
CA LEU A 1054 -42.00 -39.31 33.27
C LEU A 1054 -42.33 -37.87 33.70
N LEU A 1055 -42.30 -36.90 32.78
CA LEU A 1055 -42.83 -35.57 33.06
C LEU A 1055 -44.36 -35.62 33.12
N THR A 1056 -44.93 -35.04 34.17
CA THR A 1056 -46.38 -34.84 34.32
C THR A 1056 -46.67 -33.36 34.61
N LYS A 1057 -47.77 -32.83 34.05
CA LYS A 1057 -48.11 -31.41 34.12
C LYS A 1057 -49.40 -31.22 34.92
N ARG A 1058 -49.29 -30.72 36.16
CA ARG A 1058 -50.44 -30.41 37.02
C ARG A 1058 -50.49 -28.91 37.28
N GLY A 1059 -51.18 -28.19 36.38
CA GLY A 1059 -51.18 -26.73 36.34
C GLY A 1059 -49.93 -26.16 35.66
N ASN A 1060 -49.55 -24.94 36.03
CA ASN A 1060 -48.51 -24.16 35.32
C ASN A 1060 -47.07 -24.42 35.78
N ARG A 1061 -46.80 -25.59 36.37
CA ARG A 1061 -45.46 -26.14 36.63
C ARG A 1061 -45.41 -27.62 36.23
N GLN A 1062 -44.29 -28.03 35.67
CA GLN A 1062 -43.99 -29.43 35.34
C GLN A 1062 -43.38 -30.14 36.56
N GLN A 1063 -43.64 -31.45 36.71
CA GLN A 1063 -42.98 -32.31 37.69
C GLN A 1063 -42.60 -33.65 37.06
N THR A 1064 -41.33 -34.05 37.23
CA THR A 1064 -40.82 -35.38 36.89
C THR A 1064 -41.21 -36.39 37.96
N ARG A 1065 -41.76 -37.55 37.56
CA ARG A 1065 -42.05 -38.68 38.44
C ARG A 1065 -41.35 -39.93 37.90
N THR A 1066 -40.56 -40.59 38.75
CA THR A 1066 -39.93 -41.87 38.38
C THR A 1066 -40.95 -42.99 38.27
N VAL A 1067 -40.77 -43.84 37.26
CA VAL A 1067 -41.56 -45.04 36.95
C VAL A 1067 -40.58 -46.15 36.58
N GLU A 1068 -40.66 -47.28 37.26
CA GLU A 1068 -39.81 -48.44 36.98
C GLU A 1068 -40.53 -49.40 36.03
N LEU A 1069 -39.88 -49.76 34.93
CA LEU A 1069 -40.37 -50.77 33.98
C LEU A 1069 -39.48 -52.02 34.01
N PRO A 1070 -40.06 -53.23 33.86
CA PRO A 1070 -39.30 -54.45 33.64
C PRO A 1070 -38.37 -54.37 32.43
N SER A 1071 -37.16 -54.90 32.59
CA SER A 1071 -36.08 -54.89 31.58
C SER A 1071 -36.38 -55.70 30.32
N ASN A 1072 -37.42 -56.55 30.36
CA ASN A 1072 -37.94 -57.34 29.24
C ASN A 1072 -39.11 -56.66 28.48
N SER A 1073 -39.47 -55.42 28.82
CA SER A 1073 -40.45 -54.65 28.03
C SER A 1073 -39.89 -54.30 26.64
N THR A 1074 -40.74 -54.27 25.61
CA THR A 1074 -40.32 -53.99 24.22
C THR A 1074 -39.60 -52.65 24.07
N PHE A 1075 -40.02 -51.63 24.84
CA PHE A 1075 -39.36 -50.33 24.90
C PHE A 1075 -37.94 -50.41 25.52
N ALA A 1076 -37.78 -51.15 26.62
CA ALA A 1076 -36.47 -51.38 27.25
C ALA A 1076 -35.51 -52.15 26.33
N VAL A 1077 -36.00 -53.16 25.60
CA VAL A 1077 -35.21 -53.94 24.64
C VAL A 1077 -34.82 -53.10 23.43
N ALA A 1078 -35.76 -52.32 22.85
CA ALA A 1078 -35.46 -51.43 21.73
C ALA A 1078 -34.40 -50.38 22.09
N MET A 1079 -34.54 -49.72 23.25
CA MET A 1079 -33.57 -48.74 23.72
C MET A 1079 -32.20 -49.36 24.03
N LYS A 1080 -32.16 -50.59 24.56
CA LYS A 1080 -30.91 -51.32 24.79
C LYS A 1080 -30.20 -51.66 23.48
N ASN A 1081 -30.95 -52.11 22.46
CA ASN A 1081 -30.39 -52.40 21.14
C ASN A 1081 -29.87 -51.13 20.45
N GLN A 1082 -30.61 -50.01 20.53
CA GLN A 1082 -30.15 -48.72 20.01
C GLN A 1082 -28.87 -48.24 20.70
N GLN A 1083 -28.82 -48.28 22.04
CA GLN A 1083 -27.62 -47.88 22.79
C GLN A 1083 -26.43 -48.84 22.58
N GLN A 1084 -26.68 -50.09 22.18
CA GLN A 1084 -25.63 -51.01 21.76
C GLN A 1084 -25.11 -50.64 20.36
N ALA A 1085 -26.00 -50.34 19.40
CA ALA A 1085 -25.62 -49.89 18.06
C ALA A 1085 -24.81 -48.58 18.10
N GLU A 1086 -25.25 -47.58 18.86
CA GLU A 1086 -24.49 -46.32 19.09
C GLU A 1086 -23.09 -46.58 19.69
N ARG A 1087 -22.97 -47.60 20.55
CA ARG A 1087 -21.69 -47.97 21.18
C ARG A 1087 -20.76 -48.71 20.21
N GLU A 1088 -21.32 -49.56 19.35
CA GLU A 1088 -20.59 -50.23 18.26
C GLU A 1088 -20.15 -49.21 17.19
N GLU A 1089 -20.98 -48.20 16.89
CA GLU A 1089 -20.64 -47.09 16.00
C GLU A 1089 -19.53 -46.20 16.61
N GLN A 1090 -19.64 -45.82 17.89
CA GLN A 1090 -18.56 -45.13 18.60
C GLN A 1090 -17.26 -45.95 18.65
N GLN A 1091 -17.34 -47.28 18.74
CA GLN A 1091 -16.16 -48.16 18.64
C GLN A 1091 -15.58 -48.21 17.22
N ARG A 1092 -16.41 -48.21 16.16
CA ARG A 1092 -15.93 -48.08 14.77
C ARG A 1092 -15.23 -46.74 14.55
N ILE A 1093 -15.84 -45.62 14.96
CA ILE A 1093 -15.24 -44.28 14.85
C ILE A 1093 -13.93 -44.22 15.64
N LYS A 1094 -13.91 -44.74 16.87
CA LYS A 1094 -12.68 -44.79 17.68
C LYS A 1094 -11.58 -45.62 17.02
N ASN A 1095 -11.89 -46.77 16.45
CA ASN A 1095 -10.92 -47.60 15.73
C ASN A 1095 -10.45 -46.93 14.43
N LEU A 1096 -11.32 -46.18 13.75
CA LEU A 1096 -10.94 -45.41 12.56
C LEU A 1096 -9.90 -44.34 12.90
N VAL A 1097 -10.12 -43.59 13.99
CA VAL A 1097 -9.19 -42.57 14.50
C VAL A 1097 -7.87 -43.21 14.97
N LEU A 1098 -7.91 -44.34 15.69
CA LEU A 1098 -6.71 -45.06 16.12
C LEU A 1098 -5.88 -45.61 14.95
N ASN A 1099 -6.53 -46.09 13.88
CA ASN A 1099 -5.82 -46.50 12.66
C ASN A 1099 -5.18 -45.30 11.93
N TYR A 1100 -5.83 -44.13 11.96
CA TYR A 1100 -5.29 -42.91 11.36
C TYR A 1100 -4.04 -42.40 12.11
N ASP A 1101 -4.09 -42.37 13.46
CA ASP A 1101 -2.92 -42.08 14.31
C ASP A 1101 -1.77 -43.09 14.07
N LEU A 1102 -2.07 -44.38 13.85
CA LEU A 1102 -1.05 -45.39 13.57
C LEU A 1102 -0.40 -45.20 12.18
N GLN A 1103 -1.19 -44.95 11.14
CA GLN A 1103 -0.67 -44.70 9.79
C GLN A 1103 0.18 -43.42 9.67
N GLN A 1104 0.01 -42.46 10.59
CA GLN A 1104 0.77 -41.21 10.60
C GLN A 1104 2.05 -41.24 11.47
N ASN A 1105 2.39 -42.40 12.06
CA ASN A 1105 3.57 -42.57 12.94
C ASN A 1105 4.55 -43.67 12.48
N GLU A 1106 4.35 -44.29 11.31
CA GLU A 1106 5.28 -45.29 10.73
C GLU A 1106 6.03 -44.75 9.49
N ASP A 1107 6.75 -43.63 9.67
CA ASP A 1107 7.85 -43.21 8.78
C ASP A 1107 9.21 -43.50 9.47
N PRO A 1108 9.87 -44.65 9.20
CA PRO A 1108 11.11 -45.04 9.86
C PRO A 1108 12.36 -44.65 9.05
N ASP A 1109 13.20 -43.80 9.65
CA ASP A 1109 14.54 -43.49 9.16
C ASP A 1109 15.50 -44.69 9.31
N GLY A 1110 16.45 -44.89 8.38
CA GLY A 1110 17.66 -45.68 8.66
C GLY A 1110 17.68 -47.22 8.44
N GLY A 1111 17.17 -47.73 7.32
CA GLY A 1111 17.61 -48.92 6.54
C GLY A 1111 18.21 -50.22 7.15
N THR A 1112 17.78 -51.37 6.62
CA THR A 1112 18.62 -52.56 6.35
C THR A 1112 17.94 -53.50 5.33
N ASP A 1113 18.70 -54.13 4.45
CA ASP A 1113 18.22 -55.02 3.37
C ASP A 1113 18.53 -56.51 3.66
N PRO A 1114 17.61 -57.43 3.34
CA PRO A 1114 18.03 -58.70 2.76
C PRO A 1114 17.16 -59.24 1.61
N GLN A 1115 17.62 -58.99 0.39
CA GLN A 1115 17.86 -60.00 -0.65
C GLN A 1115 16.68 -60.74 -1.37
N LEU A 1116 16.52 -60.34 -2.65
CA LEU A 1116 16.72 -61.20 -3.87
C LEU A 1116 15.57 -62.14 -4.32
N PRO A 1117 15.47 -62.51 -5.64
CA PRO A 1117 16.56 -62.59 -6.63
C PRO A 1117 16.45 -61.78 -7.93
N GLN A 1118 17.63 -61.53 -8.52
CA GLN A 1118 17.85 -60.96 -9.86
C GLN A 1118 17.59 -61.95 -10.99
N LEU A 1119 17.44 -61.43 -12.22
CA LEU A 1119 18.16 -61.99 -13.36
C LEU A 1119 18.88 -60.90 -14.20
N TYR A 1120 20.23 -60.98 -14.23
CA TYR A 1120 21.15 -60.84 -15.37
C TYR A 1120 21.05 -59.61 -16.35
N ARG A 1121 22.14 -58.95 -16.77
CA ARG A 1121 23.57 -58.93 -16.34
C ARG A 1121 24.39 -57.91 -17.17
N ASN A 1122 25.40 -57.25 -16.55
CA ASN A 1122 26.77 -57.01 -17.09
C ASN A 1122 26.97 -56.11 -18.37
N ILE A 1123 28.11 -55.43 -18.63
CA ILE A 1123 29.38 -55.24 -17.87
C ILE A 1123 30.18 -53.99 -18.36
N ASN A 1124 31.28 -53.68 -17.66
CA ASN A 1124 32.43 -52.79 -17.97
C ASN A 1124 32.38 -51.29 -17.57
N ILE A 1125 33.49 -50.64 -17.18
CA ILE A 1125 34.50 -51.01 -16.14
C ILE A 1125 35.36 -49.78 -15.75
N HIS A 1126 35.53 -49.56 -14.43
CA HIS A 1126 36.67 -48.92 -13.73
C HIS A 1126 37.07 -47.44 -13.94
N ASN A 1127 37.05 -46.71 -12.81
CA ASN A 1127 38.10 -45.81 -12.27
C ASN A 1127 38.33 -44.44 -12.99
N ARG A 1128 38.79 -43.38 -12.32
CA ARG A 1128 39.70 -43.34 -11.15
C ARG A 1128 39.65 -42.02 -10.33
N ASN A 1129 39.68 -42.16 -8.99
CA ASN A 1129 40.16 -41.25 -7.93
C ASN A 1129 39.57 -39.81 -7.72
N GLN A 1130 39.30 -39.54 -6.45
CA GLN A 1130 39.23 -38.21 -5.82
C GLN A 1130 40.63 -37.70 -5.42
N ALA A 1131 40.82 -36.38 -5.28
CA ALA A 1131 41.77 -35.63 -4.41
C ALA A 1131 41.94 -34.17 -4.93
N THR A 1132 42.15 -33.10 -4.16
CA THR A 1132 42.12 -32.81 -2.71
C THR A 1132 42.01 -31.28 -2.50
N ASN A 1133 41.73 -30.82 -1.27
CA ASN A 1133 41.99 -29.43 -0.83
C ASN A 1133 43.45 -29.00 -1.11
N ASP A 1134 43.72 -27.71 -1.37
CA ASP A 1134 44.15 -26.78 -0.30
C ASP A 1134 44.21 -25.28 -0.71
N GLN A 1135 44.53 -24.46 0.29
CA GLN A 1135 44.58 -23.01 0.45
C GLN A 1135 45.41 -22.11 -0.51
N ARG A 1136 45.09 -20.81 -0.41
CA ARG A 1136 45.95 -19.59 -0.46
C ARG A 1136 46.32 -18.93 -1.82
N ARG A 1137 45.64 -17.79 -2.04
CA ARG A 1137 46.19 -16.41 -2.10
C ARG A 1137 47.19 -15.99 -3.21
N ILE A 1138 46.97 -14.74 -3.65
CA ILE A 1138 47.95 -13.68 -4.01
C ILE A 1138 48.39 -13.52 -5.49
N ILE A 1139 47.95 -12.39 -6.08
CA ILE A 1139 48.60 -11.50 -7.08
C ILE A 1139 48.76 -12.03 -8.53
N THR A 1140 48.69 -11.24 -9.62
CA THR A 1140 48.01 -9.95 -10.02
C THR A 1140 48.33 -9.73 -11.52
N THR A 1141 47.40 -9.16 -12.31
CA THR A 1141 47.57 -8.75 -13.74
C THR A 1141 47.90 -9.89 -14.73
N VAL A 1142 47.60 -9.78 -16.02
CA VAL A 1142 47.06 -8.63 -16.79
C VAL A 1142 45.54 -8.59 -16.77
#